data_AF-A0A9D7DCN4-F1
#
_entry.id   AF-A0A9D7DCN4-F1
#
_cell.length_a   1.000
_cell.length_b   1.000
_cell.length_c   1.000
_cell.angle_alpha   90.00
_cell.angle_beta   90.00
_cell.angle_gamma   90.00
#
_symmetry.space_group_name_H-M   'P 1'
#
loop_
_entity.id
_entity.type
_entity.pdbx_description
1 polymer ?
#
loop_
_entity_poly.entity_id
_entity_poly.type
_entity_poly.pdbx_seq_one_letter_code
_entity_poly.pdbx_strand_id
1 'polypeptide(L)'
;MTLLPVVALAALQFGALDEVAKHAHYAAWYWGRLTALVAILDDPLAAHALSSASPKILAQILRRVSAEGEVMFDITRKLLVGSLAALVISAAVGPSSAQTFTPSRFTVEVLGQGPDVIFIPGLGSSRDVWAAQADALAATHRLHLVQLNGFAGQPVGAPAGQVVQPVVDELAHYIEANHLDHPAVIGHSMGGFTGLMLARQHPGDVGRLMIVDSLPFFSGMFGPQATAQNVEPQARAMRDAIAAADDATFTAQQNGGIARLVKSEPHRAEVVGWGVASDRATFAQAMYEVMTTDMRGEVANVQAPITVVYAYDAAMGPEAMIGGLYRGQYTPAPHVSFVRIDGSYHFIMFDQPAAFRRGGGISSARRLIAKAGACTRPPMPAHKAPRCFQDVILTLQTYWAEQGCAILQPYDEQVGAGTLHPATTLRSLGPKPWRAAYVQPSRRPKDGRYGENPNRLQHYYQFQVILKPNPPNLQELYLNSLARIGIDPLLHDIRFVEDDWENPTVGAWGLGWEVWCDGMEVSQYTYFQQVGGLDVRPVSGELTYGLERLAMYVFGVDRVYDLPFNDPDSATPLTYGDIFLENEKQQSRFNFELSDPEQNLRWFTDAEATAKCLLAEGNVLPAFDYTLKASHLFNLLDARGVVSPTERQSFIARRDLAKVARECLGAGQS
;
A
#
# COMPACT_ATOMS: atom_id res chain seq x y z
N MET A 1 22.68 -32.33 -21.23
CA MET A 1 22.84 -32.38 -19.75
C MET A 1 23.87 -31.40 -19.18
N THR A 2 24.38 -30.39 -19.90
CA THR A 2 25.53 -29.57 -19.42
C THR A 2 25.40 -28.04 -19.50
N LEU A 3 24.22 -27.48 -19.80
CA LEU A 3 24.06 -26.02 -19.99
C LEU A 3 23.40 -25.26 -18.81
N LEU A 4 22.65 -25.93 -17.93
CA LEU A 4 21.92 -25.28 -16.84
C LEU A 4 22.78 -24.69 -15.69
N PRO A 5 23.88 -25.34 -15.24
CA PRO A 5 24.71 -24.80 -14.15
C PRO A 5 25.38 -23.47 -14.51
N VAL A 6 25.70 -23.27 -15.80
CA VAL A 6 26.35 -22.06 -16.32
C VAL A 6 25.38 -20.88 -16.36
N VAL A 7 24.11 -21.13 -16.69
CA VAL A 7 23.06 -20.09 -16.73
C VAL A 7 22.64 -19.66 -15.32
N ALA A 8 22.57 -20.60 -14.37
CA ALA A 8 22.29 -20.27 -12.97
C ALA A 8 23.40 -19.43 -12.32
N LEU A 9 24.67 -19.68 -12.66
CA LEU A 9 25.80 -18.89 -12.17
C LEU A 9 25.79 -17.46 -12.74
N ALA A 10 25.40 -17.29 -14.01
CA ALA A 10 25.29 -15.97 -14.64
C ALA A 10 24.11 -15.14 -14.07
N ALA A 11 22.98 -15.77 -13.75
CA ALA A 11 21.82 -15.07 -13.17
C ALA A 11 22.10 -14.50 -11.76
N LEU A 12 22.91 -15.21 -10.96
CA LEU A 12 23.33 -14.76 -9.63
C LEU A 12 24.31 -13.57 -9.66
N GLN A 13 25.01 -13.37 -10.77
CA GLN A 13 26.08 -12.36 -10.88
C GLN A 13 25.60 -11.00 -11.43
N PHE A 14 24.38 -10.94 -12.02
CA PHE A 14 23.88 -9.74 -12.71
C PHE A 14 22.52 -9.19 -12.20
N GLY A 15 22.00 -9.67 -11.07
CA GLY A 15 20.92 -9.00 -10.33
C GLY A 15 19.53 -8.95 -10.98
N ALA A 16 19.26 -9.70 -12.04
CA ALA A 16 17.93 -9.84 -12.63
C ALA A 16 17.16 -10.99 -11.94
N LEU A 17 16.74 -10.78 -10.69
CA LEU A 17 16.42 -11.90 -9.79
C LEU A 17 14.97 -12.39 -9.79
N ASP A 18 13.96 -11.66 -10.26
CA ASP A 18 12.57 -12.17 -10.11
C ASP A 18 12.09 -13.07 -11.25
N GLU A 19 12.21 -12.63 -12.51
CA GLU A 19 11.70 -13.41 -13.65
C GLU A 19 12.58 -14.63 -13.98
N VAL A 20 13.90 -14.49 -13.88
CA VAL A 20 14.83 -15.59 -14.16
C VAL A 20 14.82 -16.63 -13.03
N ALA A 21 14.69 -16.22 -11.76
CA ALA A 21 14.57 -17.17 -10.65
C ALA A 21 13.25 -17.94 -10.71
N LYS A 22 12.13 -17.29 -11.04
CA LYS A 22 10.83 -17.96 -11.25
C LYS A 22 10.95 -19.03 -12.33
N HIS A 23 11.49 -18.68 -13.51
CA HIS A 23 11.66 -19.63 -14.61
C HIS A 23 12.68 -20.75 -14.30
N ALA A 24 13.75 -20.46 -13.55
CA ALA A 24 14.71 -21.45 -13.10
C ALA A 24 14.11 -22.42 -12.07
N HIS A 25 13.23 -21.95 -11.19
CA HIS A 25 12.54 -22.78 -10.21
C HIS A 25 11.51 -23.70 -10.89
N TYR A 26 10.75 -23.19 -11.87
CA TYR A 26 9.87 -24.00 -12.72
C TYR A 26 10.64 -25.05 -13.53
N ALA A 27 11.78 -24.68 -14.12
CA ALA A 27 12.62 -25.62 -14.86
C ALA A 27 13.17 -26.73 -13.95
N ALA A 28 13.62 -26.40 -12.73
CA ALA A 28 14.08 -27.38 -11.75
C ALA A 28 12.96 -28.34 -11.30
N TRP A 29 11.74 -27.82 -11.12
CA TRP A 29 10.56 -28.60 -10.73
C TRP A 29 10.11 -29.58 -11.82
N TYR A 30 9.99 -29.13 -13.07
CA TYR A 30 9.67 -30.00 -14.21
C TYR A 30 10.78 -31.01 -14.50
N TRP A 31 12.05 -30.62 -14.35
CA TRP A 31 13.17 -31.54 -14.49
C TRP A 31 13.13 -32.67 -13.45
N GLY A 32 12.81 -32.35 -12.19
CA GLY A 32 12.64 -33.36 -11.13
C GLY A 32 11.56 -34.40 -11.45
N ARG A 33 10.42 -33.96 -12.00
CA ARG A 33 9.34 -34.87 -12.44
C ARG A 33 9.73 -35.70 -13.65
N LEU A 34 10.34 -35.09 -14.66
CA LEU A 34 10.79 -35.80 -15.86
C LEU A 34 11.81 -36.87 -15.49
N THR A 35 12.74 -36.57 -14.58
CA THR A 35 13.77 -37.52 -14.11
C THR A 35 13.13 -38.69 -13.36
N ALA A 36 12.11 -38.44 -12.53
CA ALA A 36 11.37 -39.49 -11.83
C ALA A 36 10.56 -40.38 -12.80
N LEU A 37 9.93 -39.79 -13.82
CA LEU A 37 9.17 -40.52 -14.84
C LEU A 37 10.07 -41.36 -15.75
N VAL A 38 11.23 -40.83 -16.14
CA VAL A 38 12.23 -41.56 -16.95
C VAL A 38 12.86 -42.69 -16.14
N ALA A 39 13.16 -42.48 -14.85
CA ALA A 39 13.68 -43.53 -13.97
C ALA A 39 12.73 -44.74 -13.83
N ILE A 40 11.41 -44.51 -13.86
CA ILE A 40 10.40 -45.59 -13.85
C ILE A 40 10.40 -46.39 -15.18
N LEU A 41 10.76 -45.75 -16.30
CA LEU A 41 10.80 -46.37 -17.62
C LEU A 41 12.14 -47.05 -17.91
N ASP A 42 13.24 -46.59 -17.29
CA ASP A 42 14.58 -47.16 -17.42
C ASP A 42 14.82 -48.39 -16.51
N ASP A 43 13.93 -48.65 -15.53
CA ASP A 43 13.94 -49.89 -14.75
C ASP A 43 13.28 -51.04 -15.55
N PRO A 44 14.04 -52.07 -15.98
CA PRO A 44 13.53 -53.16 -16.80
C PRO A 44 12.42 -53.98 -16.13
N LEU A 45 12.44 -54.09 -14.80
CA LEU A 45 11.43 -54.84 -14.03
C LEU A 45 10.14 -54.03 -13.90
N ALA A 46 10.24 -52.72 -13.64
CA ALA A 46 9.09 -51.82 -13.56
C ALA A 46 8.39 -51.65 -14.92
N ALA A 47 9.16 -51.47 -16.00
CA ALA A 47 8.63 -51.36 -17.37
C ALA A 47 7.94 -52.65 -17.83
N HIS A 48 8.48 -53.82 -17.48
CA HIS A 48 7.86 -55.11 -17.79
C HIS A 48 6.57 -55.35 -16.99
N ALA A 49 6.53 -54.96 -15.71
CA ALA A 49 5.32 -55.03 -14.89
C ALA A 49 4.22 -54.06 -15.37
N LEU A 50 4.57 -52.84 -15.77
CA LEU A 50 3.64 -51.83 -16.28
C LEU A 50 3.05 -52.20 -17.64
N SER A 51 3.85 -52.77 -18.54
CA SER A 51 3.39 -53.21 -19.87
C SER A 51 2.49 -54.45 -19.83
N SER A 52 2.70 -55.34 -18.86
CA SER A 52 1.90 -56.57 -18.70
C SER A 52 0.61 -56.36 -17.88
N ALA A 53 0.58 -55.43 -16.93
CA ALA A 53 -0.56 -55.25 -16.02
C ALA A 53 -1.58 -54.18 -16.45
N SER A 54 -1.18 -53.10 -17.15
CA SER A 54 -2.13 -52.06 -17.58
C SER A 54 -1.60 -51.16 -18.72
N PRO A 55 -1.85 -51.54 -20.00
CA PRO A 55 -1.41 -50.77 -21.17
C PRO A 55 -1.91 -49.31 -21.20
N LYS A 56 -3.06 -49.03 -20.56
CA LYS A 56 -3.63 -47.68 -20.45
C LYS A 56 -2.79 -46.76 -19.57
N ILE A 57 -2.22 -47.29 -18.48
CA ILE A 57 -1.38 -46.52 -17.55
C ILE A 57 -0.04 -46.19 -18.22
N LEU A 58 0.56 -47.16 -18.93
CA LEU A 58 1.78 -46.92 -19.71
C LEU A 58 1.56 -45.85 -20.80
N ALA A 59 0.42 -45.89 -21.51
CA ALA A 59 0.08 -44.85 -22.48
C ALA A 59 -0.14 -43.46 -21.85
N GLN A 60 -0.68 -43.38 -20.64
CA GLN A 60 -0.82 -42.12 -19.89
C GLN A 60 0.54 -41.58 -19.43
N ILE A 61 1.44 -42.44 -18.96
CA ILE A 61 2.81 -42.08 -18.57
C ILE A 61 3.57 -41.54 -19.78
N LEU A 62 3.54 -42.24 -20.93
CA LEU A 62 4.21 -41.81 -22.16
C LEU A 62 3.66 -40.48 -22.70
N ARG A 63 2.33 -40.26 -22.64
CA ARG A 63 1.72 -38.96 -23.01
C ARG A 63 2.16 -37.85 -22.06
N ARG A 64 2.29 -38.13 -20.77
CA ARG A 64 2.78 -37.16 -19.78
C ARG A 64 4.25 -36.82 -19.98
N VAL A 65 5.11 -37.81 -20.24
CA VAL A 65 6.53 -37.59 -20.58
C VAL A 65 6.66 -36.73 -21.82
N SER A 66 5.85 -36.96 -22.85
CA SER A 66 5.83 -36.13 -24.07
C SER A 66 5.38 -34.70 -23.78
N ALA A 67 4.29 -34.51 -23.01
CA ALA A 67 3.77 -33.19 -22.68
C ALA A 67 4.71 -32.38 -21.79
N GLU A 68 5.31 -33.00 -20.77
CA GLU A 68 6.32 -32.35 -19.91
C GLU A 68 7.62 -32.05 -20.68
N GLY A 69 7.98 -32.89 -21.66
CA GLY A 69 9.10 -32.66 -22.58
C GLY A 69 8.90 -31.45 -23.51
N GLU A 70 7.69 -31.25 -24.05
CA GLU A 70 7.38 -30.08 -24.87
C GLU A 70 7.40 -28.77 -24.05
N VAL A 71 6.90 -28.80 -22.82
CA VAL A 71 6.94 -27.66 -21.90
C VAL A 71 8.39 -27.29 -21.55
N MET A 72 9.23 -28.29 -21.25
CA MET A 72 10.67 -28.07 -21.02
C MET A 72 11.38 -27.51 -22.27
N PHE A 73 11.00 -27.97 -23.47
CA PHE A 73 11.56 -27.45 -24.72
C PHE A 73 11.18 -25.97 -24.95
N ASP A 74 9.93 -25.59 -24.66
CA ASP A 74 9.48 -24.19 -24.82
C ASP A 74 10.05 -23.27 -23.74
N ILE A 75 10.21 -23.73 -22.49
CA ILE A 75 10.92 -22.99 -21.43
C ILE A 75 12.39 -22.77 -21.82
N THR A 76 13.07 -23.81 -22.30
CA THR A 76 14.48 -23.71 -22.73
C THR A 76 14.62 -22.77 -23.93
N ARG A 77 13.67 -22.81 -24.88
CA ARG A 77 13.63 -21.89 -26.03
C ARG A 77 13.40 -20.44 -25.58
N LYS A 78 12.50 -20.19 -24.64
CA LYS A 78 12.24 -18.84 -24.09
C LYS A 78 13.44 -18.29 -23.31
N LEU A 79 14.13 -19.14 -22.55
CA LEU A 79 15.38 -18.76 -21.86
C LEU A 79 16.49 -18.45 -22.87
N LEU A 80 16.62 -19.21 -23.97
CA LEU A 80 17.63 -18.95 -25.01
C LEU A 80 17.34 -17.66 -25.79
N VAL A 81 16.07 -17.43 -26.15
CA VAL A 81 15.64 -16.21 -26.87
C VAL A 81 15.74 -14.98 -25.98
N GLY A 82 15.40 -15.09 -24.69
CA GLY A 82 15.59 -14.02 -23.70
C GLY A 82 17.07 -13.67 -23.49
N SER A 83 17.94 -14.68 -23.46
CA SER A 83 19.40 -14.48 -23.31
C SER A 83 20.04 -13.86 -24.56
N LEU A 84 19.57 -14.22 -25.76
CA LEU A 84 20.01 -13.60 -27.03
C LEU A 84 19.49 -12.17 -27.19
N ALA A 85 18.27 -11.86 -26.74
CA ALA A 85 17.72 -10.51 -26.74
C ALA A 85 18.48 -9.58 -25.75
N ALA A 86 18.86 -10.10 -24.57
CA ALA A 86 19.69 -9.37 -23.61
C ALA A 86 21.10 -9.08 -24.13
N LEU A 87 21.70 -10.01 -24.89
CA LEU A 87 23.04 -9.83 -25.48
C LEU A 87 23.05 -8.79 -26.62
N VAL A 88 21.95 -8.67 -27.37
CA VAL A 88 21.82 -7.70 -28.47
C VAL A 88 21.50 -6.29 -27.95
N ILE A 89 20.79 -6.17 -26.82
CA ILE A 89 20.52 -4.87 -26.18
C ILE A 89 21.79 -4.29 -25.52
N SER A 90 22.67 -5.13 -24.95
CA SER A 90 23.96 -4.68 -24.39
C SER A 90 25.02 -4.30 -25.44
N ALA A 91 24.81 -4.64 -26.72
CA ALA A 91 25.77 -4.30 -27.79
C ALA A 91 25.39 -3.02 -28.57
N ALA A 92 24.19 -2.47 -28.37
CA ALA A 92 23.68 -1.32 -29.12
C ALA A 92 23.65 0.00 -28.32
N VAL A 93 23.98 -0.03 -27.03
CA VAL A 93 24.16 1.18 -26.21
C VAL A 93 25.63 1.28 -25.84
N GLY A 94 26.40 2.01 -26.67
CA GLY A 94 27.71 2.48 -26.23
C GLY A 94 27.54 3.33 -24.96
N PRO A 95 28.52 3.34 -24.04
CA PRO A 95 28.43 4.19 -22.86
C PRO A 95 28.36 5.64 -23.33
N SER A 96 27.18 6.25 -23.21
CA SER A 96 27.10 7.69 -23.12
C SER A 96 27.82 8.03 -21.83
N SER A 97 29.01 8.63 -21.95
CA SER A 97 29.74 9.20 -20.82
C SER A 97 29.00 10.44 -20.34
N ALA A 98 27.85 10.26 -19.70
CA ALA A 98 27.34 11.25 -18.78
C ALA A 98 28.25 11.16 -17.55
N GLN A 99 29.06 12.19 -17.31
CA GLN A 99 29.74 12.33 -16.02
C GLN A 99 28.67 12.33 -14.94
N THR A 100 28.64 11.28 -14.12
CA THR A 100 27.83 11.27 -12.89
C THR A 100 28.34 12.39 -11.98
N PHE A 101 27.51 13.40 -11.75
CA PHE A 101 27.81 14.46 -10.77
C PHE A 101 27.99 13.82 -9.39
N THR A 102 29.17 13.98 -8.80
CA THR A 102 29.48 13.53 -7.44
C THR A 102 29.62 14.76 -6.55
N PRO A 103 28.70 14.97 -5.58
CA PRO A 103 28.78 16.10 -4.66
C PRO A 103 30.10 16.06 -3.86
N SER A 104 30.69 17.23 -3.61
CA SER A 104 31.91 17.38 -2.81
C SER A 104 31.63 17.77 -1.35
N ARG A 105 30.39 18.17 -1.05
CA ARG A 105 29.93 18.62 0.28
C ARG A 105 29.14 17.59 1.06
N PHE A 106 28.64 16.56 0.41
CA PHE A 106 27.88 15.50 1.04
C PHE A 106 28.02 14.19 0.26
N THR A 107 27.60 13.11 0.89
CA THR A 107 27.35 11.84 0.20
C THR A 107 25.86 11.51 0.29
N VAL A 108 25.36 10.73 -0.67
CA VAL A 108 23.96 10.29 -0.69
C VAL A 108 23.93 8.77 -0.75
N GLU A 109 23.12 8.18 0.11
CA GLU A 109 22.70 6.79 -0.01
C GLU A 109 21.28 6.76 -0.57
N VAL A 110 21.08 5.94 -1.59
CA VAL A 110 19.78 5.81 -2.26
C VAL A 110 19.16 4.47 -1.89
N LEU A 111 17.96 4.52 -1.32
CA LEU A 111 17.19 3.34 -0.92
C LEU A 111 15.83 3.32 -1.61
N GLY A 112 15.33 2.14 -1.93
CA GLY A 112 13.97 1.98 -2.46
C GLY A 112 13.80 2.46 -3.91
N GLN A 113 12.54 2.52 -4.34
CA GLN A 113 12.10 2.98 -5.66
C GLN A 113 10.77 3.74 -5.53
N GLY A 114 10.45 4.59 -6.50
CA GLY A 114 9.23 5.41 -6.50
C GLY A 114 9.54 6.90 -6.41
N PRO A 115 8.59 7.73 -5.94
CA PRO A 115 8.78 9.17 -5.82
C PRO A 115 9.95 9.54 -4.91
N ASP A 116 10.66 10.62 -5.26
CA ASP A 116 11.89 11.03 -4.61
C ASP A 116 11.66 11.78 -3.29
N VAL A 117 12.39 11.37 -2.25
CA VAL A 117 12.42 12.04 -0.95
C VAL A 117 13.86 12.26 -0.51
N ILE A 118 14.26 13.52 -0.35
CA ILE A 118 15.59 13.90 0.14
C ILE A 118 15.51 14.16 1.64
N PHE A 119 16.31 13.42 2.40
CA PHE A 119 16.44 13.58 3.86
C PHE A 119 17.75 14.29 4.20
N ILE A 120 17.66 15.41 4.93
CA ILE A 120 18.81 16.23 5.30
C ILE A 120 18.96 16.25 6.84
N PRO A 121 20.05 15.68 7.40
CA PRO A 121 20.27 15.62 8.83
C PRO A 121 20.60 16.99 9.43
N GLY A 122 20.44 17.10 10.74
CA GLY A 122 20.81 18.28 11.51
C GLY A 122 22.32 18.45 11.69
N LEU A 123 22.68 19.56 12.34
CA LEU A 123 24.07 19.88 12.67
C LEU A 123 24.75 18.71 13.40
N GLY A 124 25.92 18.31 12.92
CA GLY A 124 26.75 17.25 13.53
C GLY A 124 26.10 15.87 13.60
N SER A 125 24.96 15.67 12.92
CA SER A 125 24.19 14.42 13.00
C SER A 125 24.51 13.48 11.84
N SER A 126 24.35 12.18 12.07
CA SER A 126 24.39 11.16 11.01
C SER A 126 23.09 11.18 10.21
N ARG A 127 23.13 10.69 8.96
CA ARG A 127 21.93 10.32 8.18
C ARG A 127 21.06 9.30 8.93
N ASP A 128 21.65 8.53 9.85
CA ASP A 128 20.96 7.52 10.67
C ASP A 128 19.89 8.11 11.61
N VAL A 129 19.89 9.43 11.81
CA VAL A 129 18.74 10.13 12.44
C VAL A 129 17.42 9.83 11.72
N TRP A 130 17.50 9.45 10.43
CA TRP A 130 16.38 9.08 9.59
C TRP A 130 16.18 7.57 9.43
N ALA A 131 16.94 6.70 10.12
CA ALA A 131 16.88 5.25 9.90
C ALA A 131 15.44 4.70 10.04
N ALA A 132 14.73 5.09 11.09
CA ALA A 132 13.34 4.69 11.29
C ALA A 132 12.39 5.22 10.20
N GLN A 133 12.68 6.39 9.62
CA GLN A 133 11.92 6.93 8.49
C GLN A 133 12.28 6.21 7.19
N ALA A 134 13.55 5.86 7.00
CA ALA A 134 14.03 5.12 5.85
C ALA A 134 13.38 3.73 5.78
N ASP A 135 13.41 2.98 6.89
CA ASP A 135 12.76 1.67 7.02
C ASP A 135 11.26 1.75 6.70
N ALA A 136 10.60 2.81 7.18
CA ALA A 136 9.16 2.99 6.99
C ALA A 136 8.77 3.39 5.56
N LEU A 137 9.67 4.00 4.79
CA LEU A 137 9.36 4.63 3.50
C LEU A 137 9.96 3.92 2.28
N ALA A 138 11.09 3.22 2.43
CA ALA A 138 11.88 2.67 1.31
C ALA A 138 11.09 1.68 0.43
N ALA A 139 10.06 1.03 0.98
CA ALA A 139 9.16 0.15 0.23
C ALA A 139 8.28 0.88 -0.81
N THR A 140 8.16 2.21 -0.72
CA THR A 140 7.18 3.01 -1.49
C THR A 140 7.77 4.26 -2.15
N HIS A 141 8.99 4.64 -1.78
CA HIS A 141 9.65 5.87 -2.22
C HIS A 141 11.11 5.59 -2.51
N ARG A 142 11.69 6.38 -3.43
CA ARG A 142 13.14 6.43 -3.61
C ARG A 142 13.70 7.48 -2.66
N LEU A 143 14.45 7.03 -1.67
CA LEU A 143 14.95 7.85 -0.57
C LEU A 143 16.39 8.24 -0.84
N HIS A 144 16.69 9.53 -0.73
CA HIS A 144 18.02 10.10 -0.87
C HIS A 144 18.48 10.57 0.51
N LEU A 145 19.18 9.70 1.23
CA LEU A 145 19.68 9.98 2.57
C LEU A 145 21.00 10.75 2.48
N VAL A 146 20.94 12.05 2.75
CA VAL A 146 22.09 12.95 2.69
C VAL A 146 22.92 12.78 3.96
N GLN A 147 24.24 12.73 3.80
CA GLN A 147 25.20 12.87 4.88
C GLN A 147 26.17 13.97 4.55
N LEU A 148 26.23 14.99 5.40
CA LEU A 148 27.13 16.12 5.20
C LEU A 148 28.57 15.72 5.54
N ASN A 149 29.49 16.14 4.68
CA ASN A 149 30.92 15.95 4.88
C ASN A 149 31.39 16.78 6.09
N GLY A 150 32.26 16.21 6.90
CA GLY A 150 32.71 16.79 8.17
C GLY A 150 31.77 16.51 9.35
N PHE A 151 30.63 15.84 9.19
CA PHE A 151 29.75 15.44 10.30
C PHE A 151 29.76 13.93 10.55
N ALA A 152 29.54 13.54 11.81
CA ALA A 152 29.40 12.15 12.24
C ALA A 152 30.52 11.22 11.74
N GLY A 153 31.77 11.71 11.74
CA GLY A 153 32.95 10.96 11.32
C GLY A 153 33.22 10.96 9.81
N GLN A 154 32.42 11.66 9.00
CA GLN A 154 32.70 11.78 7.57
C GLN A 154 33.87 12.73 7.28
N PRO A 155 34.67 12.47 6.24
CA PRO A 155 35.74 13.36 5.81
C PRO A 155 35.24 14.77 5.52
N VAL A 156 36.07 15.79 5.74
CA VAL A 156 35.73 17.19 5.42
C VAL A 156 35.63 17.39 3.91
N GLY A 157 34.56 18.05 3.46
CA GLY A 157 34.32 18.34 2.05
C GLY A 157 35.13 19.54 1.55
N ALA A 158 35.48 19.57 0.27
CA ALA A 158 36.30 20.63 -0.32
C ALA A 158 35.44 21.68 -1.07
N PRO A 159 35.83 22.97 -1.10
CA PRO A 159 36.87 23.63 -0.28
C PRO A 159 36.40 24.02 1.13
N ALA A 160 37.29 24.02 2.13
CA ALA A 160 36.98 24.50 3.48
C ALA A 160 36.44 25.94 3.49
N GLY A 161 35.51 26.26 4.39
CA GLY A 161 34.85 27.57 4.45
C GLY A 161 33.37 27.45 4.76
N GLN A 162 32.52 28.12 3.96
CA GLN A 162 31.07 28.08 4.14
C GLN A 162 30.54 26.64 4.06
N VAL A 163 29.54 26.32 4.87
CA VAL A 163 28.95 24.97 4.94
C VAL A 163 27.58 24.93 4.28
N VAL A 164 26.65 25.78 4.71
CA VAL A 164 25.23 25.64 4.34
C VAL A 164 24.99 26.01 2.88
N GLN A 165 25.44 27.19 2.43
CA GLN A 165 25.19 27.64 1.06
C GLN A 165 25.80 26.70 -0.01
N PRO A 166 27.06 26.23 0.11
CA PRO A 166 27.60 25.27 -0.85
C PRO A 166 26.87 23.93 -0.87
N VAL A 167 26.32 23.49 0.27
CA VAL A 167 25.45 22.30 0.33
C VAL A 167 24.15 22.54 -0.44
N VAL A 168 23.55 23.73 -0.32
CA VAL A 168 22.34 24.09 -1.09
C VAL A 168 22.63 24.06 -2.59
N ASP A 169 23.73 24.67 -3.03
CA ASP A 169 24.13 24.72 -4.44
C ASP A 169 24.34 23.31 -5.02
N GLU A 170 25.02 22.43 -4.28
CA GLU A 170 25.24 21.05 -4.71
C GLU A 170 23.99 20.18 -4.62
N LEU A 171 23.06 20.44 -3.68
CA LEU A 171 21.77 19.75 -3.64
C LEU A 171 20.91 20.08 -4.86
N ALA A 172 20.92 21.35 -5.30
CA ALA A 172 20.22 21.76 -6.51
C ALA A 172 20.81 21.07 -7.76
N HIS A 173 22.14 21.06 -7.90
CA HIS A 173 22.79 20.33 -8.98
C HIS A 173 22.56 18.82 -8.87
N TYR A 174 22.53 18.25 -7.66
CA TYR A 174 22.20 16.85 -7.46
C TYR A 174 20.79 16.51 -7.97
N ILE A 175 19.80 17.36 -7.69
CA ILE A 175 18.43 17.23 -8.19
C ILE A 175 18.41 17.24 -9.72
N GLU A 176 19.07 18.23 -10.34
CA GLU A 176 19.15 18.36 -11.79
C GLU A 176 19.86 17.18 -12.46
N ALA A 177 21.05 16.82 -11.98
CA ALA A 177 21.90 15.79 -12.56
C ALA A 177 21.32 14.37 -12.43
N ASN A 178 20.49 14.12 -11.42
CA ASN A 178 19.80 12.84 -11.23
C ASN A 178 18.37 12.85 -11.78
N HIS A 179 17.95 13.95 -12.41
CA HIS A 179 16.62 14.12 -12.97
C HIS A 179 15.51 13.83 -11.95
N LEU A 180 15.67 14.32 -10.72
CA LEU A 180 14.65 14.15 -9.69
C LEU A 180 13.47 15.07 -10.01
N ASP A 181 12.28 14.47 -10.12
CA ASP A 181 11.05 15.20 -10.49
C ASP A 181 10.39 15.77 -9.24
N HIS A 182 10.68 17.04 -8.95
CA HIS A 182 10.11 17.79 -7.83
C HIS A 182 10.14 17.02 -6.47
N PRO A 183 11.32 16.54 -5.99
CA PRO A 183 11.42 15.75 -4.78
C PRO A 183 10.80 16.42 -3.55
N ALA A 184 10.31 15.60 -2.62
CA ALA A 184 10.01 16.07 -1.28
C ALA A 184 11.31 16.24 -0.48
N VAL A 185 11.48 17.36 0.21
CA VAL A 185 12.66 17.62 1.04
C VAL A 185 12.24 17.62 2.51
N ILE A 186 12.88 16.77 3.31
CA ILE A 186 12.65 16.66 4.76
C ILE A 186 13.97 16.96 5.47
N GLY A 187 13.98 18.02 6.26
CA GLY A 187 15.19 18.49 6.93
C GLY A 187 14.99 18.67 8.43
N HIS A 188 15.93 18.17 9.22
CA HIS A 188 15.96 18.37 10.68
C HIS A 188 16.91 19.51 11.04
N SER A 189 16.45 20.44 11.89
CA SER A 189 17.30 21.50 12.44
C SER A 189 18.01 22.29 11.33
N MET A 190 19.34 22.32 11.33
CA MET A 190 20.13 22.87 10.22
C MET A 190 19.73 22.29 8.85
N GLY A 191 19.44 20.99 8.72
CA GLY A 191 18.97 20.41 7.48
C GLY A 191 17.60 20.95 7.03
N GLY A 192 16.74 21.31 7.98
CA GLY A 192 15.48 22.02 7.68
C GLY A 192 15.74 23.43 7.15
N PHE A 193 16.69 24.13 7.76
CA PHE A 193 17.14 25.45 7.29
C PHE A 193 17.76 25.37 5.88
N THR A 194 18.61 24.38 5.62
CA THR A 194 19.17 24.08 4.29
C THR A 194 18.06 23.79 3.27
N GLY A 195 17.06 22.98 3.61
CA GLY A 195 15.91 22.70 2.75
C GLY A 195 15.06 23.94 2.45
N LEU A 196 14.94 24.86 3.42
CA LEU A 196 14.27 26.15 3.23
C LEU A 196 15.02 27.05 2.25
N MET A 197 16.35 27.14 2.39
CA MET A 197 17.20 27.87 1.44
C MET A 197 17.11 27.27 0.04
N LEU A 198 17.17 25.95 -0.09
CA LEU A 198 17.02 25.24 -1.36
C LEU A 198 15.67 25.55 -2.03
N ALA A 199 14.56 25.39 -1.31
CA ALA A 199 13.22 25.66 -1.85
C ALA A 199 13.00 27.14 -2.20
N ARG A 200 13.68 28.06 -1.52
CA ARG A 200 13.70 29.48 -1.90
C ARG A 200 14.49 29.69 -3.18
N GLN A 201 15.73 29.21 -3.23
CA GLN A 201 16.69 29.46 -4.31
C GLN A 201 16.28 28.78 -5.61
N HIS A 202 15.64 27.62 -5.49
CA HIS A 202 15.21 26.75 -6.58
C HIS A 202 13.71 26.43 -6.46
N PRO A 203 12.81 27.42 -6.65
CA PRO A 203 11.37 27.29 -6.37
C PRO A 203 10.65 26.28 -7.27
N GLY A 204 11.28 25.89 -8.38
CA GLY A 204 10.80 24.84 -9.27
C GLY A 204 11.31 23.44 -8.92
N ASP A 205 12.37 23.29 -8.12
CA ASP A 205 13.04 21.98 -7.97
C ASP A 205 12.51 21.19 -6.77
N VAL A 206 11.86 21.85 -5.80
CA VAL A 206 11.35 21.23 -4.58
C VAL A 206 9.82 21.12 -4.62
N GLY A 207 9.28 19.90 -4.64
CA GLY A 207 7.83 19.68 -4.68
C GLY A 207 7.12 19.97 -3.36
N ARG A 208 7.84 19.90 -2.23
CA ARG A 208 7.42 20.35 -0.89
C ARG A 208 8.55 20.26 0.10
N LEU A 209 8.35 20.96 1.21
CA LEU A 209 9.32 21.06 2.28
C LEU A 209 8.70 20.68 3.62
N MET A 210 9.38 19.79 4.35
CA MET A 210 9.10 19.53 5.74
C MET A 210 10.27 20.01 6.59
N ILE A 211 9.95 20.92 7.50
CA ILE A 211 10.87 21.45 8.49
C ILE A 211 10.65 20.70 9.79
N VAL A 212 11.69 20.05 10.31
CA VAL A 212 11.65 19.36 11.60
C VAL A 212 12.48 20.16 12.59
N ASP A 213 11.79 20.85 13.50
CA ASP A 213 12.31 21.68 14.59
C ASP A 213 13.41 22.67 14.15
N SER A 214 13.11 23.47 13.12
CA SER A 214 14.00 24.51 12.61
C SER A 214 13.28 25.83 12.40
N LEU A 215 14.02 26.93 12.44
CA LEU A 215 13.51 28.30 12.28
C LEU A 215 14.16 28.96 11.05
N PRO A 216 13.47 29.88 10.34
CA PRO A 216 14.07 30.70 9.30
C PRO A 216 15.19 31.59 9.82
N PHE A 217 15.16 31.94 11.11
CA PHE A 217 16.27 32.56 11.80
C PHE A 217 16.40 31.98 13.20
N PHE A 218 17.40 31.11 13.38
CA PHE A 218 17.68 30.43 14.65
C PHE A 218 17.78 31.42 15.80
N SER A 219 18.56 32.49 15.62
CA SER A 219 18.82 33.49 16.66
C SER A 219 17.58 34.30 17.08
N GLY A 220 16.44 34.16 16.38
CA GLY A 220 15.16 34.66 16.85
C GLY A 220 14.73 34.06 18.20
N MET A 221 15.30 32.92 18.61
CA MET A 221 15.09 32.35 19.95
C MET A 221 15.71 33.17 21.09
N PHE A 222 16.73 34.00 20.80
CA PHE A 222 17.32 34.91 21.79
C PHE A 222 16.44 36.15 22.02
N GLY A 223 15.45 36.37 21.17
CA GLY A 223 14.45 37.42 21.29
C GLY A 223 13.92 37.88 19.94
N PRO A 224 12.70 38.44 19.89
CA PRO A 224 12.04 38.83 18.64
C PRO A 224 12.78 39.95 17.88
N GLN A 225 13.59 40.76 18.59
CA GLN A 225 14.38 41.86 18.03
C GLN A 225 15.77 41.43 17.55
N ALA A 226 16.11 40.13 17.62
CA ALA A 226 17.38 39.65 17.11
C ALA A 226 17.49 39.92 15.60
N THR A 227 18.67 40.39 15.18
CA THR A 227 19.05 40.57 13.77
C THR A 227 20.39 39.91 13.55
N ALA A 228 20.68 39.50 12.31
CA ALA A 228 21.97 38.92 11.93
C ALA A 228 23.15 39.78 12.43
N GLN A 229 23.07 41.11 12.26
CA GLN A 229 24.11 42.05 12.67
C GLN A 229 24.32 42.07 14.20
N ASN A 230 23.25 42.04 14.99
CA ASN A 230 23.35 42.13 16.44
C ASN A 230 23.85 40.83 17.09
N VAL A 231 23.58 39.68 16.46
CA VAL A 231 24.00 38.37 16.98
C VAL A 231 25.35 37.91 16.44
N GLU A 232 25.87 38.54 15.38
CA GLU A 232 27.14 38.19 14.75
C GLU A 232 28.32 38.11 15.73
N PRO A 233 28.54 39.07 16.66
CA PRO A 233 29.67 38.98 17.59
C PRO A 233 29.56 37.78 18.52
N GLN A 234 28.34 37.45 18.96
CA GLN A 234 28.06 36.29 19.80
C GLN A 234 28.26 34.98 19.03
N ALA A 235 27.77 34.92 17.78
CA ALA A 235 27.94 33.76 16.91
C ALA A 235 29.42 33.51 16.59
N ARG A 236 30.19 34.57 16.32
CA ARG A 236 31.64 34.50 16.10
C ARG A 236 32.37 33.99 17.34
N ALA A 237 32.06 34.53 18.51
CA ALA A 237 32.64 34.05 19.77
C ALA A 237 32.31 32.58 20.03
N MET A 238 31.08 32.15 19.75
CA MET A 238 30.66 30.76 19.88
C MET A 238 31.41 29.84 18.91
N ARG A 239 31.57 30.24 17.66
CA ARG A 239 32.36 29.50 16.66
C ARG A 239 33.81 29.34 17.11
N ASP A 240 34.46 30.45 17.47
CA ASP A 240 35.87 30.45 17.85
C ASP A 240 36.09 29.63 19.12
N ALA A 241 35.14 29.68 20.07
CA ALA A 241 35.15 28.84 21.26
C ALA A 241 35.06 27.35 20.88
N ILE A 242 34.06 26.92 20.08
CA ILE A 242 33.90 25.52 19.66
C ILE A 242 35.15 25.02 18.92
N ALA A 243 35.70 25.81 18.00
CA ALA A 243 36.89 25.45 17.25
C ALA A 243 38.10 25.20 18.18
N ALA A 244 38.29 26.06 19.18
CA ALA A 244 39.41 25.97 20.12
C ALA A 244 39.25 24.90 21.22
N ALA A 245 38.05 24.36 21.41
CA ALA A 245 37.61 23.72 22.66
C ALA A 245 38.15 22.33 23.04
N ASP A 246 39.40 21.87 22.89
CA ASP A 246 39.88 20.48 23.20
C ASP A 246 38.87 19.26 23.10
N ASP A 247 39.30 18.02 23.30
CA ASP A 247 38.35 16.90 23.09
C ASP A 247 37.44 16.66 24.31
N ALA A 248 37.99 16.86 25.51
CA ALA A 248 37.27 16.68 26.76
C ALA A 248 36.19 17.75 26.96
N THR A 249 36.54 19.01 26.69
CA THR A 249 35.64 20.16 26.82
C THR A 249 34.54 20.10 25.78
N PHE A 250 34.87 19.82 24.51
CA PHE A 250 33.86 19.64 23.47
C PHE A 250 32.90 18.48 23.79
N THR A 251 33.42 17.33 24.24
CA THR A 251 32.59 16.19 24.66
C THR A 251 31.67 16.55 25.83
N ALA A 252 32.17 17.28 26.83
CA ALA A 252 31.35 17.74 27.95
C ALA A 252 30.25 18.71 27.50
N GLN A 253 30.56 19.62 26.57
CA GLN A 253 29.58 20.54 25.96
C GLN A 253 28.52 19.78 25.16
N GLN A 254 28.91 18.78 24.35
CA GLN A 254 27.96 17.95 23.61
C GLN A 254 27.03 17.19 24.57
N ASN A 255 27.56 16.55 25.62
CA ASN A 255 26.73 15.87 26.62
C ASN A 255 25.72 16.81 27.28
N GLY A 256 26.16 18.00 27.71
CA GLY A 256 25.28 18.99 28.34
C GLY A 256 24.23 19.58 27.38
N GLY A 257 24.61 19.78 26.12
CA GLY A 257 23.71 20.28 25.07
C GLY A 257 22.67 19.24 24.66
N ILE A 258 23.11 18.02 24.33
CA ILE A 258 22.23 16.94 23.87
C ILE A 258 21.23 16.51 24.96
N ALA A 259 21.60 16.56 26.24
CA ALA A 259 20.65 16.31 27.34
C ALA A 259 19.43 17.27 27.34
N ARG A 260 19.55 18.45 26.72
CA ARG A 260 18.46 19.43 26.55
C ARG A 260 17.76 19.33 25.19
N LEU A 261 18.32 18.60 24.24
CA LEU A 261 17.81 18.45 22.87
C LEU A 261 17.18 17.08 22.61
N VAL A 262 17.53 16.07 23.40
CA VAL A 262 16.99 14.70 23.29
C VAL A 262 16.42 14.31 24.65
N LYS A 263 15.10 14.09 24.71
CA LYS A 263 14.42 13.66 25.92
C LYS A 263 14.66 12.18 26.21
N SER A 264 14.68 11.34 25.19
CA SER A 264 14.89 9.89 25.26
C SER A 264 16.34 9.55 25.63
N GLU A 265 16.56 9.02 26.84
CA GLU A 265 17.89 8.67 27.34
C GLU A 265 18.70 7.72 26.44
N PRO A 266 18.10 6.66 25.85
CA PRO A 266 18.85 5.73 24.99
C PRO A 266 19.53 6.37 23.78
N HIS A 267 18.94 7.43 23.20
CA HIS A 267 19.48 8.08 21.99
C HIS A 267 20.49 9.19 22.29
N ARG A 268 20.65 9.63 23.55
CA ARG A 268 21.60 10.71 23.89
C ARG A 268 23.03 10.34 23.58
N ALA A 269 23.45 9.13 23.94
CA ALA A 269 24.81 8.66 23.72
C ALA A 269 25.17 8.58 22.23
N GLU A 270 24.22 8.13 21.41
CA GLU A 270 24.34 8.05 19.96
C GLU A 270 24.53 9.44 19.34
N VAL A 271 23.64 10.40 19.67
CA VAL A 271 23.72 11.77 19.14
C VAL A 271 24.98 12.50 19.61
N VAL A 272 25.40 12.31 20.87
CA VAL A 272 26.69 12.82 21.37
C VAL A 272 27.85 12.21 20.58
N GLY A 273 27.78 10.91 20.30
CA GLY A 273 28.79 10.21 19.49
C GLY A 273 28.95 10.84 18.11
N TRP A 274 27.85 11.15 17.42
CA TRP A 274 27.89 11.85 16.11
C TRP A 274 28.49 13.25 16.23
N GLY A 275 28.09 14.01 17.25
CA GLY A 275 28.62 15.36 17.49
C GLY A 275 30.14 15.34 17.75
N VAL A 276 30.60 14.46 18.64
CA VAL A 276 32.02 14.30 18.98
C VAL A 276 32.85 13.82 17.78
N ALA A 277 32.29 12.94 16.93
CA ALA A 277 32.95 12.47 15.72
C ALA A 277 32.96 13.50 14.57
N SER A 278 32.25 14.62 14.71
CA SER A 278 32.22 15.67 13.68
C SER A 278 33.50 16.51 13.70
N ASP A 279 33.93 16.97 12.52
CA ASP A 279 35.00 17.94 12.39
C ASP A 279 34.62 19.26 13.08
N ARG A 280 35.45 19.67 14.04
CA ARG A 280 35.16 20.81 14.92
C ARG A 280 35.07 22.13 14.18
N ALA A 281 35.90 22.33 13.16
CA ALA A 281 35.88 23.57 12.37
C ALA A 281 34.60 23.66 11.53
N THR A 282 34.20 22.56 10.88
CA THR A 282 32.96 22.45 10.11
C THR A 282 31.74 22.63 11.00
N PHE A 283 31.70 21.97 12.17
CA PHE A 283 30.62 22.11 13.14
C PHE A 283 30.49 23.56 13.64
N ALA A 284 31.61 24.17 14.03
CA ALA A 284 31.63 25.56 14.50
C ALA A 284 31.16 26.54 13.42
N GLN A 285 31.63 26.36 12.19
CA GLN A 285 31.31 27.23 11.07
C GLN A 285 29.84 27.10 10.64
N ALA A 286 29.30 25.88 10.63
CA ALA A 286 27.88 25.65 10.39
C ALA A 286 26.99 26.29 11.47
N MET A 287 27.40 26.22 12.74
CA MET A 287 26.71 26.93 13.83
C MET A 287 26.71 28.44 13.64
N TYR A 288 27.85 29.01 13.26
CA TYR A 288 27.96 30.43 12.95
C TYR A 288 26.98 30.84 11.84
N GLU A 289 26.92 30.06 10.75
CA GLU A 289 26.04 30.35 9.60
C GLU A 289 24.56 30.28 9.98
N VAL A 290 24.13 29.24 10.69
CA VAL A 290 22.73 29.12 11.16
C VAL A 290 22.35 30.27 12.09
N MET A 291 23.26 30.74 12.93
CA MET A 291 23.02 31.87 13.83
C MET A 291 22.95 33.23 13.12
N THR A 292 23.65 33.37 11.99
CA THR A 292 23.83 34.67 11.31
C THR A 292 23.04 34.84 10.02
N THR A 293 22.45 33.76 9.49
CA THR A 293 21.67 33.82 8.25
C THR A 293 20.18 33.96 8.58
N ASP A 294 19.58 35.10 8.21
CA ASP A 294 18.18 35.43 8.51
C ASP A 294 17.28 35.28 7.29
N MET A 295 16.56 34.15 7.20
CA MET A 295 15.64 33.87 6.09
C MET A 295 14.24 34.46 6.29
N ARG A 296 13.93 35.13 7.42
CA ARG A 296 12.56 35.58 7.72
C ARG A 296 11.97 36.47 6.62
N GLY A 297 12.80 37.33 6.03
CA GLY A 297 12.41 38.21 4.91
C GLY A 297 12.22 37.50 3.57
N GLU A 298 12.63 36.24 3.47
CA GLU A 298 12.66 35.47 2.23
C GLU A 298 11.66 34.29 2.25
N VAL A 299 11.10 33.94 3.41
CA VAL A 299 10.12 32.85 3.57
C VAL A 299 8.91 33.02 2.63
N ALA A 300 8.48 34.25 2.37
CA ALA A 300 7.37 34.55 1.46
C ALA A 300 7.64 34.14 0.00
N ASN A 301 8.91 33.95 -0.38
CA ASN A 301 9.32 33.57 -1.73
C ASN A 301 9.41 32.04 -1.92
N VAL A 302 9.16 31.26 -0.86
CA VAL A 302 9.15 29.79 -0.95
C VAL A 302 7.80 29.34 -1.50
N GLN A 303 7.82 28.85 -2.75
CA GLN A 303 6.60 28.40 -3.45
C GLN A 303 6.15 27.00 -3.00
N ALA A 304 7.13 26.15 -2.65
CA ALA A 304 6.88 24.79 -2.18
C ALA A 304 6.01 24.81 -0.90
N PRO A 305 4.97 23.97 -0.80
CA PRO A 305 4.20 23.82 0.44
C PRO A 305 5.10 23.41 1.61
N ILE A 306 4.97 24.12 2.74
CA ILE A 306 5.79 23.93 3.94
C ILE A 306 4.96 23.25 5.05
N THR A 307 5.49 22.18 5.62
CA THR A 307 5.00 21.62 6.89
C THR A 307 6.07 21.84 7.96
N VAL A 308 5.75 22.62 8.98
CA VAL A 308 6.65 22.86 10.13
C VAL A 308 6.24 21.95 11.27
N VAL A 309 7.06 20.94 11.54
CA VAL A 309 6.93 20.04 12.70
C VAL A 309 7.83 20.57 13.80
N TYR A 310 7.29 20.93 14.96
CA TYR A 310 8.08 21.49 16.05
C TYR A 310 7.81 20.79 17.39
N ALA A 311 8.84 20.77 18.20
CA ALA A 311 8.85 20.11 19.50
C ALA A 311 8.12 20.96 20.55
N TYR A 312 7.40 20.30 21.45
CA TYR A 312 6.87 20.95 22.63
C TYR A 312 6.98 20.05 23.86
N ASP A 313 7.47 20.62 24.95
CA ASP A 313 7.39 20.05 26.28
C ASP A 313 7.13 21.17 27.28
N ALA A 314 6.34 20.88 28.34
CA ALA A 314 6.04 21.86 29.37
C ALA A 314 7.31 22.39 30.06
N ALA A 315 8.39 21.60 30.11
CA ALA A 315 9.68 22.02 30.64
C ALA A 315 10.37 23.12 29.80
N MET A 316 10.00 23.30 28.53
CA MET A 316 10.54 24.37 27.67
C MET A 316 9.84 25.72 27.89
N GLY A 317 8.71 25.73 28.59
CA GLY A 317 7.92 26.93 28.86
C GLY A 317 6.50 26.89 28.27
N PRO A 318 5.79 28.03 28.31
CA PRO A 318 4.41 28.12 27.83
C PRO A 318 4.29 27.84 26.33
N GLU A 319 3.31 27.05 25.91
CA GLU A 319 3.10 26.72 24.49
C GLU A 319 2.92 27.97 23.62
N ALA A 320 2.19 28.97 24.12
CA ALA A 320 1.96 30.21 23.39
C ALA A 320 3.28 30.91 23.00
N MET A 321 4.33 30.76 23.82
CA MET A 321 5.66 31.29 23.53
C MET A 321 6.38 30.45 22.47
N ILE A 322 6.45 29.12 22.67
CA ILE A 322 7.16 28.21 21.75
C ILE A 322 6.47 28.16 20.38
N GLY A 323 5.18 27.86 20.35
CA GLY A 323 4.39 27.83 19.12
C GLY A 323 4.27 29.22 18.47
N GLY A 324 4.28 30.29 19.27
CA GLY A 324 4.34 31.67 18.78
C GLY A 324 5.64 31.99 18.05
N LEU A 325 6.78 31.46 18.51
CA LEU A 325 8.08 31.62 17.85
C LEU A 325 8.08 31.01 16.44
N TYR A 326 7.62 29.76 16.30
CA TYR A 326 7.54 29.09 14.99
C TYR A 326 6.54 29.77 14.07
N ARG A 327 5.31 30.00 14.55
CA ARG A 327 4.26 30.65 13.74
C ARG A 327 4.69 32.05 13.31
N GLY A 328 5.29 32.84 14.20
CA GLY A 328 5.71 34.21 13.90
C GLY A 328 6.74 34.29 12.76
N GLN A 329 7.67 33.34 12.67
CA GLN A 329 8.70 33.39 11.62
C GLN A 329 8.24 32.78 10.29
N TYR A 330 7.31 31.82 10.30
CA TYR A 330 6.86 31.12 9.09
C TYR A 330 5.55 31.66 8.48
N THR A 331 4.74 32.43 9.23
CA THR A 331 3.47 33.00 8.74
C THR A 331 3.59 33.74 7.40
N PRO A 332 4.72 34.41 7.05
CA PRO A 332 4.86 35.02 5.73
C PRO A 332 4.86 34.04 4.54
N ALA A 333 5.07 32.73 4.75
CA ALA A 333 5.00 31.73 3.68
C ALA A 333 3.58 31.62 3.12
N PRO A 334 3.41 31.51 1.80
CA PRO A 334 2.09 31.42 1.16
C PRO A 334 1.34 30.12 1.52
N HIS A 335 2.07 29.03 1.78
CA HIS A 335 1.52 27.69 1.97
C HIS A 335 2.19 26.97 3.15
N VAL A 336 1.92 27.40 4.38
CA VAL A 336 2.48 26.77 5.59
C VAL A 336 1.43 26.09 6.47
N SER A 337 1.77 24.90 6.96
CA SER A 337 1.04 24.19 8.01
C SER A 337 1.96 23.90 9.19
N PHE A 338 1.39 23.79 10.38
CA PHE A 338 2.14 23.60 11.62
C PHE A 338 1.67 22.33 12.32
N VAL A 339 2.62 21.49 12.74
CA VAL A 339 2.34 20.35 13.59
C VAL A 339 3.21 20.40 14.84
N ARG A 340 2.54 20.48 15.99
CA ARG A 340 3.18 20.40 17.29
C ARG A 340 3.26 18.93 17.70
N ILE A 341 4.42 18.52 18.20
CA ILE A 341 4.59 17.20 18.82
C ILE A 341 4.85 17.40 20.32
N ASP A 342 3.90 16.94 21.13
CA ASP A 342 3.96 17.05 22.58
C ASP A 342 4.87 15.98 23.17
N GLY A 343 5.55 16.33 24.28
CA GLY A 343 6.41 15.41 25.01
C GLY A 343 7.70 15.07 24.26
N SER A 344 8.15 15.93 23.34
CA SER A 344 9.42 15.79 22.62
C SER A 344 10.32 17.01 22.81
N TYR A 345 11.62 16.79 22.72
CA TYR A 345 12.62 17.83 22.51
C TYR A 345 13.00 17.91 21.01
N HIS A 346 14.12 18.56 20.70
CA HIS A 346 14.58 18.89 19.36
C HIS A 346 14.71 17.69 18.41
N PHE A 347 15.06 16.51 18.93
CA PHE A 347 15.08 15.25 18.17
C PHE A 347 13.72 14.55 18.22
N ILE A 348 12.70 15.19 17.62
CA ILE A 348 11.30 14.78 17.66
C ILE A 348 11.12 13.32 17.18
N MET A 349 11.87 12.93 16.16
CA MET A 349 11.85 11.57 15.59
C MET A 349 12.29 10.48 16.59
N PHE A 350 13.15 10.82 17.57
CA PHE A 350 13.61 9.91 18.61
C PHE A 350 12.76 9.97 19.87
N ASP A 351 12.33 11.17 20.26
CA ASP A 351 11.55 11.35 21.48
C ASP A 351 10.10 10.88 21.32
N GLN A 352 9.53 11.04 20.12
CA GLN A 352 8.15 10.71 19.82
C GLN A 352 8.01 10.03 18.45
N PRO A 353 8.64 8.86 18.21
CA PRO A 353 8.71 8.23 16.89
C PRO A 353 7.33 7.89 16.31
N ALA A 354 6.35 7.58 17.16
CA ALA A 354 4.98 7.32 16.72
C ALA A 354 4.22 8.62 16.40
N ALA A 355 4.38 9.66 17.22
CA ALA A 355 3.74 10.95 16.96
C ALA A 355 4.39 11.69 15.80
N PHE A 356 5.71 11.58 15.60
CA PHE A 356 6.42 12.11 14.44
C PHE A 356 5.93 11.43 13.15
N ARG A 357 5.68 10.11 13.17
CA ARG A 357 5.06 9.39 12.04
C ARG A 357 3.63 9.90 11.74
N ARG A 358 2.81 10.10 12.78
CA ARG A 358 1.39 10.51 12.67
C ARG A 358 1.19 12.01 12.39
N GLY A 359 1.90 12.86 13.11
CA GLY A 359 1.84 14.33 13.14
C GLY A 359 2.72 15.01 12.10
N GLY A 360 2.74 14.46 10.88
CA GLY A 360 3.28 15.20 9.75
C GLY A 360 4.75 14.97 9.42
N GLY A 361 5.47 14.03 10.05
CA GLY A 361 6.80 13.57 9.62
C GLY A 361 6.74 12.62 8.40
N ILE A 362 5.74 11.74 8.37
CA ILE A 362 5.55 10.74 7.30
C ILE A 362 4.15 10.82 6.71
N SER A 363 3.13 11.14 7.51
CA SER A 363 1.75 11.27 7.03
C SER A 363 1.52 12.52 6.16
N SER A 364 2.28 13.62 6.35
CA SER A 364 2.28 14.78 5.45
C SER A 364 3.09 14.50 4.19
N ALA A 365 4.25 13.84 4.28
CA ALA A 365 5.01 13.41 3.09
C ALA A 365 4.15 12.46 2.22
N ARG A 366 3.49 11.45 2.80
CA ARG A 366 2.65 10.48 2.07
C ARG A 366 1.31 11.05 1.58
N ARG A 367 0.59 11.86 2.39
CA ARG A 367 -0.64 12.54 1.92
C ARG A 367 -0.36 13.57 0.82
N LEU A 368 0.84 14.14 0.81
CA LEU A 368 1.21 15.12 -0.19
C LEU A 368 1.73 14.41 -1.46
N ILE A 369 2.45 13.27 -1.40
CA ILE A 369 3.13 12.64 -2.58
C ILE A 369 2.12 12.04 -3.54
N ALA A 370 0.97 11.59 -3.03
CA ALA A 370 -0.18 11.18 -3.82
C ALA A 370 -0.75 12.27 -4.76
N LYS A 371 -0.34 13.56 -4.64
CA LYS A 371 -0.76 14.65 -5.54
C LYS A 371 0.20 14.95 -6.70
N ALA A 372 1.42 14.41 -6.74
CA ALA A 372 2.42 14.76 -7.77
C ALA A 372 2.29 13.92 -9.06
N GLY A 373 1.64 12.76 -9.01
CA GLY A 373 1.50 11.86 -10.17
C GLY A 373 0.24 12.04 -11.04
N ALA A 374 -0.61 13.04 -10.77
CA ALA A 374 -1.89 13.17 -11.47
C ALA A 374 -1.96 14.46 -12.29
N CYS A 375 -1.67 14.33 -13.59
CA CYS A 375 -1.93 15.37 -14.57
C CYS A 375 -3.45 15.68 -14.63
N THR A 376 -3.79 16.93 -14.34
CA THR A 376 -5.06 17.64 -14.61
C THR A 376 -6.38 17.04 -14.10
N ARG A 377 -6.75 17.30 -12.83
CA ARG A 377 -8.14 17.62 -12.44
C ARG A 377 -8.14 18.58 -11.24
N PRO A 378 -9.09 19.53 -11.16
CA PRO A 378 -9.14 20.51 -10.08
C PRO A 378 -9.33 19.82 -8.70
N PRO A 379 -8.83 20.41 -7.60
CA PRO A 379 -8.86 19.79 -6.29
C PRO A 379 -10.30 19.59 -5.81
N MET A 380 -10.66 18.34 -5.55
CA MET A 380 -11.87 17.99 -4.80
C MET A 380 -11.69 18.42 -3.32
N PRO A 381 -12.78 18.86 -2.66
CA PRO A 381 -12.73 19.33 -1.27
C PRO A 381 -12.21 18.24 -0.31
N ALA A 382 -11.60 18.68 0.81
CA ALA A 382 -11.09 17.79 1.85
C ALA A 382 -12.22 16.89 2.38
N HIS A 383 -12.15 15.57 2.10
CA HIS A 383 -13.14 14.62 2.59
C HIS A 383 -12.99 14.45 4.11
N LYS A 384 -14.09 14.71 4.83
CA LYS A 384 -14.26 14.42 6.25
C LYS A 384 -14.24 12.90 6.45
N ALA A 385 -13.53 12.39 7.45
CA ALA A 385 -13.55 10.97 7.79
C ALA A 385 -14.99 10.49 8.06
N PRO A 386 -15.35 9.24 7.67
CA PRO A 386 -16.67 8.69 7.96
C PRO A 386 -17.02 8.79 9.44
N ARG A 387 -18.28 9.08 9.77
CA ARG A 387 -18.77 9.11 11.16
C ARG A 387 -19.74 7.97 11.47
N CYS A 388 -20.21 7.27 10.44
CA CYS A 388 -21.20 6.21 10.54
C CYS A 388 -21.12 5.24 9.35
N PHE A 389 -21.83 4.11 9.44
CA PHE A 389 -21.83 3.03 8.43
C PHE A 389 -22.27 3.52 7.04
N GLN A 390 -23.31 4.36 6.96
CA GLN A 390 -23.75 4.95 5.70
C GLN A 390 -22.65 5.80 5.03
N ASP A 391 -21.81 6.50 5.81
CA ASP A 391 -20.73 7.33 5.26
C ASP A 391 -19.64 6.46 4.63
N VAL A 392 -19.35 5.28 5.21
CA VAL A 392 -18.40 4.30 4.64
C VAL A 392 -18.87 3.88 3.25
N ILE A 393 -20.16 3.54 3.11
CA ILE A 393 -20.77 3.19 1.82
C ILE A 393 -20.65 4.34 0.82
N LEU A 394 -21.11 5.54 1.20
CA LEU A 394 -21.12 6.71 0.30
C LEU A 394 -19.70 7.11 -0.11
N THR A 395 -18.72 6.95 0.79
CA THR A 395 -17.31 7.23 0.52
C THR A 395 -16.73 6.24 -0.49
N LEU A 396 -17.00 4.93 -0.34
CA LEU A 396 -16.55 3.94 -1.31
C LEU A 396 -17.24 4.10 -2.67
N GLN A 397 -18.54 4.39 -2.70
CA GLN A 397 -19.26 4.71 -3.95
C GLN A 397 -18.63 5.91 -4.66
N THR A 398 -18.37 6.99 -3.91
CA THR A 398 -17.73 8.19 -4.44
C THR A 398 -16.32 7.89 -4.97
N TYR A 399 -15.50 7.21 -4.17
CA TYR A 399 -14.14 6.85 -4.55
C TYR A 399 -14.10 6.03 -5.84
N TRP A 400 -14.91 4.97 -5.95
CA TRP A 400 -14.90 4.12 -7.13
C TRP A 400 -15.54 4.79 -8.36
N ALA A 401 -16.49 5.71 -8.17
CA ALA A 401 -16.95 6.61 -9.23
C ALA A 401 -15.81 7.49 -9.76
N GLU A 402 -14.95 8.02 -8.89
CA GLU A 402 -13.76 8.78 -9.29
C GLU A 402 -12.77 7.93 -10.09
N GLN A 403 -12.69 6.61 -9.82
CA GLN A 403 -11.87 5.64 -10.58
C GLN A 403 -12.55 5.18 -11.90
N GLY A 404 -13.68 5.78 -12.27
CA GLY A 404 -14.38 5.51 -13.52
C GLY A 404 -15.30 4.28 -13.50
N CYS A 405 -15.70 3.80 -12.31
CA CYS A 405 -16.71 2.76 -12.21
C CYS A 405 -18.13 3.32 -12.39
N ALA A 406 -18.98 2.58 -13.10
CA ALA A 406 -20.41 2.76 -13.01
C ALA A 406 -20.90 2.34 -11.61
N ILE A 407 -21.55 3.24 -10.88
CA ILE A 407 -22.12 2.93 -9.57
C ILE A 407 -23.49 2.30 -9.76
N LEU A 408 -23.59 1.00 -9.48
CA LEU A 408 -24.82 0.24 -9.62
C LEU A 408 -25.57 0.10 -8.29
N GLN A 409 -26.80 -0.40 -8.40
CA GLN A 409 -27.63 -0.71 -7.25
C GLN A 409 -27.47 -2.18 -6.85
N PRO A 410 -27.78 -2.53 -5.59
CA PRO A 410 -27.99 -3.92 -5.19
C PRO A 410 -28.89 -4.68 -6.17
N TYR A 411 -28.57 -5.94 -6.43
CA TYR A 411 -29.50 -6.82 -7.13
C TYR A 411 -30.70 -7.13 -6.25
N ASP A 412 -31.89 -7.18 -6.85
CA ASP A 412 -33.17 -7.39 -6.18
C ASP A 412 -33.51 -8.88 -5.95
N GLU A 413 -32.61 -9.80 -6.34
CA GLU A 413 -32.66 -11.22 -6.00
C GLU A 413 -31.79 -11.57 -4.78
N GLN A 414 -32.18 -12.61 -4.02
CA GLN A 414 -31.35 -13.06 -2.89
C GLN A 414 -30.08 -13.76 -3.38
N VAL A 415 -28.94 -13.12 -3.14
CA VAL A 415 -27.62 -13.65 -3.51
C VAL A 415 -26.70 -13.76 -2.31
N GLY A 416 -25.76 -14.71 -2.34
CA GLY A 416 -24.81 -14.95 -1.24
C GLY A 416 -23.51 -14.15 -1.32
N ALA A 417 -23.29 -13.42 -2.43
CA ALA A 417 -22.15 -12.56 -2.68
C ALA A 417 -22.41 -11.61 -3.86
N GLY A 418 -21.69 -10.48 -3.92
CA GLY A 418 -21.68 -9.52 -5.02
C GLY A 418 -21.25 -10.11 -6.36
N THR A 419 -20.46 -11.18 -6.34
CA THR A 419 -20.08 -11.95 -7.53
C THR A 419 -21.29 -12.43 -8.32
N LEU A 420 -22.36 -12.85 -7.64
CA LEU A 420 -23.59 -13.40 -8.24
C LEU A 420 -24.48 -12.35 -8.91
N HIS A 421 -24.20 -11.06 -8.73
CA HIS A 421 -24.87 -10.01 -9.47
C HIS A 421 -24.54 -10.14 -10.98
N PRO A 422 -25.49 -9.97 -11.92
CA PRO A 422 -25.22 -10.12 -13.36
C PRO A 422 -24.11 -9.17 -13.87
N ALA A 423 -24.05 -7.96 -13.29
CA ALA A 423 -22.96 -7.01 -13.51
C ALA A 423 -21.55 -7.47 -13.12
N THR A 424 -21.37 -8.61 -12.43
CA THR A 424 -20.06 -9.24 -12.22
C THR A 424 -19.96 -10.56 -12.96
N THR A 425 -20.82 -11.54 -12.65
CA THR A 425 -20.76 -12.87 -13.29
C THR A 425 -20.88 -12.77 -14.81
N LEU A 426 -21.92 -12.15 -15.36
CA LEU A 426 -22.14 -12.12 -16.81
C LEU A 426 -21.23 -11.12 -17.52
N ARG A 427 -20.95 -9.96 -16.90
CA ARG A 427 -20.09 -8.91 -17.50
C ARG A 427 -18.60 -9.22 -17.48
N SER A 428 -18.15 -10.12 -16.59
CA SER A 428 -16.77 -10.62 -16.64
C SER A 428 -16.47 -11.37 -17.94
N LEU A 429 -17.48 -11.98 -18.56
CA LEU A 429 -17.35 -12.75 -19.79
C LEU A 429 -17.19 -11.85 -21.02
N GLY A 430 -16.51 -12.39 -22.04
CA GLY A 430 -16.42 -11.77 -23.37
C GLY A 430 -15.41 -10.60 -23.43
N PRO A 431 -15.20 -10.00 -24.60
CA PRO A 431 -14.09 -9.06 -24.80
C PRO A 431 -14.38 -7.62 -24.34
N LYS A 432 -15.65 -7.26 -24.08
CA LYS A 432 -16.03 -5.87 -23.77
C LYS A 432 -15.45 -5.43 -22.42
N PRO A 433 -14.74 -4.28 -22.35
CA PRO A 433 -14.32 -3.69 -21.07
C PRO A 433 -15.51 -3.37 -20.18
N TRP A 434 -15.31 -3.47 -18.86
CA TRP A 434 -16.35 -3.24 -17.88
C TRP A 434 -15.76 -2.74 -16.56
N ARG A 435 -16.35 -1.70 -15.98
CA ARG A 435 -15.96 -1.16 -14.67
C ARG A 435 -17.21 -0.81 -13.89
N ALA A 436 -17.47 -1.50 -12.80
CA ALA A 436 -18.62 -1.24 -11.95
C ALA A 436 -18.27 -1.40 -10.47
N ALA A 437 -18.98 -0.65 -9.63
CA ALA A 437 -18.92 -0.77 -8.19
C ALA A 437 -20.32 -0.63 -7.58
N TYR A 438 -20.64 -1.40 -6.54
CA TYR A 438 -21.97 -1.39 -5.94
C TYR A 438 -21.97 -2.04 -4.56
N VAL A 439 -22.98 -1.71 -3.76
CA VAL A 439 -23.29 -2.44 -2.53
C VAL A 439 -24.10 -3.69 -2.91
N GLN A 440 -23.79 -4.84 -2.34
CA GLN A 440 -24.62 -6.03 -2.43
C GLN A 440 -24.97 -6.54 -1.01
N PRO A 441 -26.23 -6.36 -0.56
CA PRO A 441 -26.78 -7.10 0.56
C PRO A 441 -26.73 -8.59 0.21
N SER A 442 -26.02 -9.35 1.03
CA SER A 442 -25.67 -10.74 0.78
C SER A 442 -26.27 -11.63 1.85
N ARG A 443 -26.94 -12.71 1.44
CA ARG A 443 -27.60 -13.68 2.32
C ARG A 443 -26.88 -15.02 2.33
N ARG A 444 -26.37 -15.41 3.49
CA ARG A 444 -25.76 -16.70 3.78
C ARG A 444 -26.51 -17.38 4.93
N PRO A 445 -27.60 -18.11 4.65
CA PRO A 445 -28.46 -18.71 5.68
C PRO A 445 -27.72 -19.49 6.80
N LYS A 446 -26.68 -20.24 6.43
CA LYS A 446 -25.87 -21.06 7.35
C LYS A 446 -25.00 -20.24 8.33
N ASP A 447 -24.76 -18.98 8.03
CA ASP A 447 -23.96 -18.09 8.86
C ASP A 447 -24.78 -17.45 10.01
N GLY A 448 -26.10 -17.67 10.07
CA GLY A 448 -26.95 -17.08 11.11
C GLY A 448 -26.52 -17.46 12.52
N ARG A 449 -26.55 -16.50 13.46
CA ARG A 449 -26.17 -16.69 14.86
C ARG A 449 -27.15 -16.05 15.86
N TYR A 450 -28.42 -15.94 15.48
CA TYR A 450 -29.50 -15.46 16.35
C TYR A 450 -29.27 -14.07 16.99
N GLY A 451 -28.44 -13.22 16.37
CA GLY A 451 -28.10 -11.91 16.93
C GLY A 451 -27.11 -11.94 18.09
N GLU A 452 -26.54 -13.10 18.41
CA GLU A 452 -25.67 -13.29 19.59
C GLU A 452 -24.19 -13.17 19.26
N ASN A 453 -23.78 -13.51 18.03
CA ASN A 453 -22.38 -13.41 17.62
C ASN A 453 -22.01 -11.95 17.25
N PRO A 454 -20.83 -11.46 17.68
CA PRO A 454 -20.44 -10.07 17.44
C PRO A 454 -20.08 -9.75 15.98
N ASN A 455 -19.70 -10.76 15.17
CA ASN A 455 -19.05 -10.56 13.87
C ASN A 455 -19.67 -11.37 12.72
N ARG A 456 -20.54 -12.34 13.01
CA ARG A 456 -21.12 -13.25 12.01
C ARG A 456 -22.63 -13.03 11.87
N LEU A 457 -23.06 -12.86 10.62
CA LEU A 457 -24.43 -12.49 10.23
C LEU A 457 -24.91 -13.40 9.10
N GLN A 458 -26.19 -13.78 9.06
CA GLN A 458 -26.78 -14.40 7.87
C GLN A 458 -27.06 -13.38 6.75
N HIS A 459 -27.20 -12.10 7.09
CA HIS A 459 -27.37 -11.00 6.14
C HIS A 459 -26.40 -9.88 6.46
N TYR A 460 -25.58 -9.49 5.50
CA TYR A 460 -24.57 -8.44 5.65
C TYR A 460 -24.32 -7.72 4.32
N TYR A 461 -23.63 -6.59 4.36
CA TYR A 461 -23.37 -5.78 3.17
C TYR A 461 -21.95 -6.00 2.65
N GLN A 462 -21.87 -6.47 1.41
CA GLN A 462 -20.62 -6.38 0.65
C GLN A 462 -20.57 -5.07 -0.11
N PHE A 463 -19.37 -4.50 -0.24
CA PHE A 463 -19.09 -3.57 -1.34
C PHE A 463 -18.36 -4.36 -2.41
N GLN A 464 -18.81 -4.28 -3.66
CA GLN A 464 -18.33 -5.07 -4.77
C GLN A 464 -17.71 -4.14 -5.80
N VAL A 465 -16.55 -4.50 -6.33
CA VAL A 465 -15.90 -3.81 -7.45
C VAL A 465 -15.46 -4.85 -8.47
N ILE A 466 -15.72 -4.57 -9.74
CA ILE A 466 -15.28 -5.39 -10.87
C ILE A 466 -14.62 -4.49 -11.91
N LEU A 467 -13.36 -4.77 -12.24
CA LEU A 467 -12.56 -4.03 -13.22
C LEU A 467 -12.05 -4.96 -14.31
N LYS A 468 -12.47 -4.69 -15.53
CA LYS A 468 -12.15 -5.47 -16.73
C LYS A 468 -11.71 -4.53 -17.86
N PRO A 469 -10.47 -4.64 -18.38
CA PRO A 469 -9.42 -5.54 -17.90
C PRO A 469 -8.96 -5.18 -16.48
N ASN A 470 -8.39 -6.17 -15.79
CA ASN A 470 -7.71 -5.95 -14.53
C ASN A 470 -6.59 -4.89 -14.68
N PRO A 471 -6.60 -3.80 -13.89
CA PRO A 471 -5.53 -2.81 -13.94
C PRO A 471 -4.27 -3.31 -13.22
N PRO A 472 -3.07 -2.89 -13.65
CA PRO A 472 -1.81 -3.32 -13.03
C PRO A 472 -1.64 -2.83 -11.59
N ASN A 473 -2.35 -1.77 -11.21
CA ASN A 473 -2.30 -1.15 -9.87
C ASN A 473 -3.55 -1.43 -9.03
N LEU A 474 -4.27 -2.53 -9.27
CA LEU A 474 -5.51 -2.84 -8.53
C LEU A 474 -5.30 -2.90 -7.00
N GLN A 475 -4.16 -3.41 -6.53
CA GLN A 475 -3.82 -3.43 -5.10
C GLN A 475 -3.69 -2.01 -4.52
N GLU A 476 -3.06 -1.10 -5.25
CA GLU A 476 -2.94 0.31 -4.86
C GLU A 476 -4.31 0.98 -4.79
N LEU A 477 -5.16 0.74 -5.81
CA LEU A 477 -6.53 1.26 -5.84
C LEU A 477 -7.36 0.75 -4.65
N TYR A 478 -7.17 -0.51 -4.27
CA TYR A 478 -7.80 -1.09 -3.08
C TYR A 478 -7.30 -0.44 -1.78
N LEU A 479 -5.98 -0.35 -1.56
CA LEU A 479 -5.42 0.25 -0.35
C LEU A 479 -5.81 1.73 -0.21
N ASN A 480 -5.82 2.48 -1.31
CA ASN A 480 -6.30 3.87 -1.34
C ASN A 480 -7.79 3.96 -0.96
N SER A 481 -8.61 3.00 -1.36
CA SER A 481 -10.03 2.95 -0.96
C SER A 481 -10.22 2.72 0.54
N LEU A 482 -9.36 1.91 1.17
CA LEU A 482 -9.35 1.69 2.62
C LEU A 482 -8.95 2.95 3.37
N ALA A 483 -7.91 3.64 2.89
CA ALA A 483 -7.49 4.91 3.46
C ALA A 483 -8.59 5.98 3.39
N ARG A 484 -9.40 5.99 2.31
CA ARG A 484 -10.55 6.90 2.17
C ARG A 484 -11.62 6.70 3.23
N ILE A 485 -11.83 5.47 3.70
CA ILE A 485 -12.80 5.18 4.76
C ILE A 485 -12.20 5.23 6.17
N GLY A 486 -10.92 5.59 6.31
CA GLY A 486 -10.26 5.78 7.60
C GLY A 486 -9.40 4.60 8.08
N ILE A 487 -9.23 3.55 7.26
CA ILE A 487 -8.33 2.43 7.58
C ILE A 487 -6.96 2.73 6.98
N ASP A 488 -6.05 3.18 7.83
CA ASP A 488 -4.66 3.45 7.45
C ASP A 488 -3.82 2.15 7.50
N PRO A 489 -3.25 1.66 6.38
CA PRO A 489 -2.40 0.46 6.37
C PRO A 489 -1.12 0.59 7.22
N LEU A 490 -0.82 1.78 7.76
CA LEU A 490 0.29 1.99 8.70
C LEU A 490 -0.13 1.88 10.17
N LEU A 491 -1.44 1.94 10.46
CA LEU A 491 -2.01 1.76 11.80
C LEU A 491 -2.59 0.36 11.97
N HIS A 492 -3.01 -0.26 10.87
CA HIS A 492 -3.57 -1.59 10.83
C HIS A 492 -2.65 -2.55 10.07
N ASP A 493 -2.46 -3.74 10.60
CA ASP A 493 -1.69 -4.81 9.97
C ASP A 493 -2.50 -5.42 8.83
N ILE A 494 -2.32 -4.87 7.61
CA ILE A 494 -2.98 -5.36 6.40
C ILE A 494 -2.10 -6.40 5.71
N ARG A 495 -2.60 -7.63 5.63
CA ARG A 495 -1.92 -8.77 5.00
C ARG A 495 -2.71 -9.30 3.82
N PHE A 496 -2.03 -9.52 2.71
CA PHE A 496 -2.55 -10.25 1.56
C PHE A 496 -2.11 -11.70 1.70
N VAL A 497 -3.01 -12.55 2.17
CA VAL A 497 -2.76 -13.97 2.36
C VAL A 497 -3.22 -14.68 1.09
N GLU A 498 -2.30 -15.37 0.41
CA GLU A 498 -2.63 -16.09 -0.83
C GLU A 498 -3.77 -17.08 -0.56
N ASP A 499 -4.84 -16.93 -1.33
CA ASP A 499 -5.98 -17.83 -1.31
C ASP A 499 -6.61 -17.86 -2.70
N ASP A 500 -6.63 -19.06 -3.29
CA ASP A 500 -7.30 -19.27 -4.56
C ASP A 500 -8.80 -19.33 -4.31
N TRP A 501 -9.52 -18.37 -4.88
CA TRP A 501 -10.97 -18.31 -4.71
C TRP A 501 -11.65 -19.22 -5.73
N GLU A 502 -12.48 -20.14 -5.23
CA GLU A 502 -13.37 -20.94 -6.04
C GLU A 502 -14.82 -20.79 -5.55
N ASN A 503 -15.74 -20.55 -6.49
CA ASN A 503 -17.15 -20.72 -6.23
C ASN A 503 -17.72 -21.78 -7.19
N PRO A 504 -17.81 -23.04 -6.72
CA PRO A 504 -18.31 -24.15 -7.52
C PRO A 504 -19.73 -23.92 -8.05
N THR A 505 -20.53 -23.10 -7.35
CA THR A 505 -21.93 -22.78 -7.73
C THR A 505 -21.99 -22.10 -9.08
N VAL A 506 -21.08 -21.17 -9.36
CA VAL A 506 -21.01 -20.40 -10.61
C VAL A 506 -19.96 -20.96 -11.59
N GLY A 507 -19.29 -22.05 -11.24
CA GLY A 507 -18.15 -22.56 -12.01
C GLY A 507 -17.09 -21.48 -12.24
N ALA A 508 -16.90 -20.61 -11.25
CA ALA A 508 -15.95 -19.51 -11.32
C ALA A 508 -14.79 -19.79 -10.36
N TRP A 509 -13.59 -19.53 -10.83
CA TRP A 509 -12.40 -19.57 -10.01
C TRP A 509 -11.41 -18.52 -10.47
N GLY A 510 -10.57 -18.09 -9.53
CA GLY A 510 -9.54 -17.10 -9.77
C GLY A 510 -8.43 -17.20 -8.74
N LEU A 511 -7.25 -16.74 -9.15
CA LEU A 511 -6.13 -16.56 -8.24
C LEU A 511 -6.39 -15.30 -7.41
N GLY A 512 -6.02 -15.30 -6.14
CA GLY A 512 -6.40 -14.20 -5.28
C GLY A 512 -5.69 -14.13 -3.95
N TRP A 513 -6.22 -13.24 -3.11
CA TRP A 513 -5.83 -13.09 -1.72
C TRP A 513 -7.06 -12.87 -0.86
N GLU A 514 -7.06 -13.48 0.32
CA GLU A 514 -7.79 -12.94 1.44
C GLU A 514 -7.01 -11.74 1.99
N VAL A 515 -7.70 -10.62 2.21
CA VAL A 515 -7.11 -9.46 2.84
C VAL A 515 -7.49 -9.44 4.31
N TRP A 516 -6.50 -9.60 5.17
CA TRP A 516 -6.63 -9.56 6.62
C TRP A 516 -6.23 -8.18 7.14
N CYS A 517 -6.95 -7.67 8.12
CA CYS A 517 -6.68 -6.42 8.82
C CYS A 517 -6.73 -6.72 10.32
N ASP A 518 -5.63 -6.50 11.05
CA ASP A 518 -5.51 -6.75 12.49
C ASP A 518 -6.05 -8.12 12.94
N GLY A 519 -5.76 -9.16 12.14
CA GLY A 519 -6.14 -10.54 12.45
C GLY A 519 -7.60 -10.91 12.13
N MET A 520 -8.34 -10.07 11.40
CA MET A 520 -9.64 -10.43 10.81
C MET A 520 -9.64 -10.24 9.29
N GLU A 521 -10.14 -11.22 8.55
CA GLU A 521 -10.41 -11.09 7.12
C GLU A 521 -11.43 -9.97 6.86
N VAL A 522 -11.07 -8.97 6.05
CA VAL A 522 -11.92 -7.80 5.77
C VAL A 522 -12.32 -7.67 4.31
N SER A 523 -11.58 -8.28 3.38
CA SER A 523 -11.92 -8.29 1.95
C SER A 523 -11.42 -9.54 1.24
N GLN A 524 -12.05 -9.89 0.13
CA GLN A 524 -11.54 -10.84 -0.85
C GLN A 524 -11.06 -10.10 -2.10
N TYR A 525 -9.93 -10.55 -2.62
CA TYR A 525 -9.32 -10.07 -3.85
C TYR A 525 -9.20 -11.24 -4.83
N THR A 526 -9.77 -11.14 -6.03
CA THR A 526 -9.80 -12.27 -6.99
C THR A 526 -9.53 -11.83 -8.43
N TYR A 527 -8.65 -12.52 -9.14
CA TYR A 527 -8.46 -12.41 -10.58
C TYR A 527 -9.16 -13.56 -11.29
N PHE A 528 -10.32 -13.31 -11.88
CA PHE A 528 -11.10 -14.36 -12.55
C PHE A 528 -10.34 -14.97 -13.72
N GLN A 529 -10.07 -16.27 -13.60
CA GLN A 529 -9.52 -17.10 -14.68
C GLN A 529 -10.66 -17.73 -15.47
N GLN A 530 -11.68 -18.23 -14.77
CA GLN A 530 -12.88 -18.78 -15.39
C GLN A 530 -14.14 -18.32 -14.68
N VAL A 531 -15.22 -18.18 -15.44
CA VAL A 531 -16.58 -17.96 -14.95
C VAL A 531 -17.53 -18.83 -15.79
N GLY A 532 -18.39 -19.61 -15.14
CA GLY A 532 -19.23 -20.58 -15.84
C GLY A 532 -18.43 -21.64 -16.61
N GLY A 533 -17.22 -21.98 -16.16
CA GLY A 533 -16.31 -22.89 -16.86
C GLY A 533 -15.76 -22.35 -18.19
N LEU A 534 -15.87 -21.03 -18.42
CA LEU A 534 -15.35 -20.34 -19.60
C LEU A 534 -14.19 -19.45 -19.21
N ASP A 535 -13.13 -19.47 -20.02
CA ASP A 535 -11.98 -18.58 -19.85
C ASP A 535 -12.41 -17.12 -19.93
N VAL A 536 -12.04 -16.36 -18.91
CA VAL A 536 -12.28 -14.91 -18.87
C VAL A 536 -11.17 -14.19 -19.63
N ARG A 537 -11.52 -13.57 -20.75
CA ARG A 537 -10.58 -12.80 -21.59
C ARG A 537 -11.19 -11.47 -22.02
N PRO A 538 -10.64 -10.31 -21.57
CA PRO A 538 -9.51 -10.15 -20.66
C PRO A 538 -9.84 -10.51 -19.20
N VAL A 539 -8.82 -10.89 -18.41
CA VAL A 539 -8.94 -11.16 -16.97
C VAL A 539 -9.60 -9.99 -16.26
N SER A 540 -10.57 -10.28 -15.40
CA SER A 540 -11.27 -9.29 -14.57
C SER A 540 -10.70 -9.32 -13.14
N GLY A 541 -10.42 -8.16 -12.58
CA GLY A 541 -10.08 -8.01 -11.17
C GLY A 541 -11.34 -7.73 -10.35
N GLU A 542 -11.58 -8.56 -9.35
CA GLU A 542 -12.70 -8.46 -8.41
C GLU A 542 -12.18 -8.05 -7.03
N LEU A 543 -12.85 -7.06 -6.40
CA LEU A 543 -12.68 -6.73 -5.00
C LEU A 543 -14.01 -6.85 -4.28
N THR A 544 -14.01 -7.56 -3.16
CA THR A 544 -15.20 -7.76 -2.32
C THR A 544 -14.88 -7.34 -0.89
N TYR A 545 -15.48 -6.24 -0.42
CA TYR A 545 -15.25 -5.69 0.91
C TYR A 545 -16.32 -6.17 1.88
N GLY A 546 -15.93 -6.60 3.08
CA GLY A 546 -16.84 -6.83 4.21
C GLY A 546 -17.09 -5.53 4.95
N LEU A 547 -18.17 -4.81 4.61
CA LEU A 547 -18.40 -3.45 5.09
C LEU A 547 -18.54 -3.35 6.60
N GLU A 548 -19.25 -4.28 7.24
CA GLU A 548 -19.43 -4.30 8.69
C GLU A 548 -18.10 -4.44 9.41
N ARG A 549 -17.26 -5.39 8.97
CA ARG A 549 -15.94 -5.62 9.56
C ARG A 549 -15.03 -4.40 9.42
N LEU A 550 -15.01 -3.79 8.22
CA LEU A 550 -14.25 -2.56 7.98
C LEU A 550 -14.76 -1.42 8.87
N ALA A 551 -16.07 -1.21 8.96
CA ALA A 551 -16.67 -0.17 9.80
C ALA A 551 -16.37 -0.37 11.29
N MET A 552 -16.37 -1.62 11.77
CA MET A 552 -15.99 -1.95 13.15
C MET A 552 -14.57 -1.49 13.47
N TYR A 553 -13.62 -1.66 12.55
CA TYR A 553 -12.27 -1.11 12.71
C TYR A 553 -12.25 0.41 12.67
N VAL A 554 -12.93 1.03 11.70
CA VAL A 554 -12.97 2.50 11.56
C VAL A 554 -13.51 3.19 12.81
N PHE A 555 -14.55 2.60 13.43
CA PHE A 555 -15.22 3.20 14.59
C PHE A 555 -14.76 2.62 15.94
N GLY A 556 -13.88 1.62 15.94
CA GLY A 556 -13.35 0.99 17.16
C GLY A 556 -14.44 0.28 17.98
N VAL A 557 -15.32 -0.46 17.31
CA VAL A 557 -16.46 -1.16 17.93
C VAL A 557 -16.27 -2.67 17.82
N ASP A 558 -16.41 -3.39 18.94
CA ASP A 558 -16.17 -4.84 19.02
C ASP A 558 -17.37 -5.71 18.59
N ARG A 559 -18.56 -5.12 18.47
CA ARG A 559 -19.81 -5.80 18.12
C ARG A 559 -20.54 -5.06 17.00
N VAL A 560 -20.84 -5.75 15.91
CA VAL A 560 -21.45 -5.16 14.71
C VAL A 560 -22.74 -4.38 14.99
N TYR A 561 -23.58 -4.85 15.91
CA TYR A 561 -24.85 -4.21 16.25
C TYR A 561 -24.70 -2.84 16.92
N ASP A 562 -23.53 -2.52 17.46
CA ASP A 562 -23.28 -1.26 18.16
C ASP A 562 -22.75 -0.18 17.19
N LEU A 563 -22.52 -0.52 15.91
CA LEU A 563 -22.10 0.43 14.88
C LEU A 563 -23.14 1.55 14.71
N PRO A 564 -22.74 2.84 14.68
CA PRO A 564 -23.63 3.91 14.27
C PRO A 564 -23.97 3.74 12.79
N PHE A 565 -25.25 3.54 12.48
CA PHE A 565 -25.70 3.35 11.11
C PHE A 565 -25.73 4.67 10.34
N ASN A 566 -26.31 5.71 10.94
CA ASN A 566 -26.32 7.10 10.46
C ASN A 566 -25.56 8.04 11.41
N ASP A 567 -25.48 9.34 11.08
CA ASP A 567 -24.72 10.32 11.89
C ASP A 567 -25.25 10.30 13.34
N PRO A 568 -24.38 10.03 14.34
CA PRO A 568 -24.76 10.02 15.75
C PRO A 568 -25.36 11.34 16.25
N ASP A 569 -25.07 12.47 15.59
CA ASP A 569 -25.63 13.78 15.92
C ASP A 569 -26.94 14.09 15.16
N SER A 570 -27.46 13.14 14.39
CA SER A 570 -28.74 13.32 13.68
C SER A 570 -29.91 13.39 14.67
N ALA A 571 -31.05 13.94 14.21
CA ALA A 571 -32.26 14.03 15.04
C ALA A 571 -32.78 12.65 15.51
N THR A 572 -32.49 11.59 14.75
CA THR A 572 -32.84 10.21 15.06
C THR A 572 -31.61 9.33 14.79
N PRO A 573 -30.67 9.24 15.75
CA PRO A 573 -29.50 8.39 15.60
C PRO A 573 -29.92 6.91 15.70
N LEU A 574 -29.40 6.09 14.79
CA LEU A 574 -29.68 4.67 14.69
C LEU A 574 -28.37 3.90 14.74
N THR A 575 -28.38 2.78 15.45
CA THR A 575 -27.33 1.76 15.41
C THR A 575 -27.66 0.69 14.38
N TYR A 576 -26.69 -0.12 13.98
CA TYR A 576 -26.92 -1.30 13.15
C TYR A 576 -27.87 -2.29 13.83
N GLY A 577 -27.82 -2.37 15.16
CA GLY A 577 -28.71 -3.17 16.00
C GLY A 577 -30.18 -2.75 15.89
N ASP A 578 -30.46 -1.45 15.89
CA ASP A 578 -31.83 -0.91 15.74
C ASP A 578 -32.49 -1.35 14.44
N ILE A 579 -31.67 -1.60 13.40
CA ILE A 579 -32.16 -1.97 12.05
C ILE A 579 -32.17 -3.49 11.85
N PHE A 580 -31.11 -4.19 12.28
CA PHE A 580 -30.87 -5.58 11.85
C PHE A 580 -30.87 -6.63 12.96
N LEU A 581 -30.80 -6.27 14.25
CA LEU A 581 -30.70 -7.27 15.31
C LEU A 581 -31.93 -8.21 15.34
N GLU A 582 -33.12 -7.64 15.22
CA GLU A 582 -34.36 -8.43 15.19
C GLU A 582 -34.48 -9.24 13.90
N ASN A 583 -34.06 -8.68 12.76
CA ASN A 583 -34.00 -9.41 11.51
C ASN A 583 -33.07 -10.63 11.61
N GLU A 584 -31.87 -10.48 12.19
CA GLU A 584 -30.94 -11.59 12.35
C GLU A 584 -31.50 -12.72 13.22
N LYS A 585 -32.20 -12.38 14.31
CA LYS A 585 -32.89 -13.34 15.19
C LYS A 585 -33.94 -14.14 14.43
N GLN A 586 -34.85 -13.44 13.75
CA GLN A 586 -35.96 -14.07 13.04
C GLN A 586 -35.49 -14.87 11.83
N GLN A 587 -34.54 -14.33 11.05
CA GLN A 587 -33.99 -15.04 9.89
C GLN A 587 -33.17 -16.26 10.32
N SER A 588 -32.39 -16.20 11.40
CA SER A 588 -31.69 -17.38 11.92
C SER A 588 -32.69 -18.48 12.29
N ARG A 589 -33.74 -18.14 13.04
CA ARG A 589 -34.80 -19.08 13.41
C ARG A 589 -35.50 -19.66 12.18
N PHE A 590 -35.80 -18.82 11.19
CA PHE A 590 -36.38 -19.27 9.93
C PHE A 590 -35.46 -20.26 9.20
N ASN A 591 -34.20 -19.88 8.98
CA ASN A 591 -33.22 -20.66 8.23
C ASN A 591 -32.93 -22.03 8.87
N PHE A 592 -32.86 -22.09 10.20
CA PHE A 592 -32.46 -23.31 10.92
C PHE A 592 -33.63 -24.18 11.38
N GLU A 593 -34.79 -23.59 11.70
CA GLU A 593 -35.88 -24.31 12.37
C GLU A 593 -37.17 -24.35 11.55
N LEU A 594 -37.58 -23.22 10.95
CA LEU A 594 -38.94 -23.07 10.42
C LEU A 594 -39.05 -23.28 8.90
N SER A 595 -37.97 -23.12 8.13
CA SER A 595 -38.05 -23.31 6.68
C SER A 595 -38.31 -24.78 6.36
N ASP A 596 -39.34 -25.04 5.55
CA ASP A 596 -39.78 -26.38 5.16
C ASP A 596 -38.86 -26.97 4.08
N PRO A 597 -38.11 -28.05 4.38
CA PRO A 597 -37.22 -28.69 3.42
C PRO A 597 -37.92 -29.25 2.18
N GLU A 598 -39.12 -29.82 2.32
CA GLU A 598 -39.83 -30.43 1.19
C GLU A 598 -40.32 -29.34 0.22
N GLN A 599 -40.85 -28.25 0.77
CA GLN A 599 -41.26 -27.09 0.00
C GLN A 599 -40.07 -26.43 -0.71
N ASN A 600 -38.96 -26.21 -0.01
CA ASN A 600 -37.74 -25.64 -0.59
C ASN A 600 -37.17 -26.51 -1.73
N LEU A 601 -37.21 -27.84 -1.58
CA LEU A 601 -36.76 -28.77 -2.63
C LEU A 601 -37.64 -28.73 -3.88
N ARG A 602 -38.96 -28.62 -3.70
CA ARG A 602 -39.90 -28.43 -4.81
C ARG A 602 -39.63 -27.14 -5.55
N TRP A 603 -39.55 -26.01 -4.82
CA TRP A 603 -39.24 -24.72 -5.42
C TRP A 603 -37.88 -24.68 -6.11
N PHE A 604 -36.87 -25.36 -5.55
CA PHE A 604 -35.57 -25.51 -6.19
C PHE A 604 -35.72 -26.16 -7.57
N THR A 605 -36.47 -27.26 -7.62
CA THR A 605 -36.68 -28.05 -8.84
C THR A 605 -37.48 -27.25 -9.88
N ASP A 606 -38.52 -26.53 -9.45
CA ASP A 606 -39.34 -25.69 -10.33
C ASP A 606 -38.52 -24.50 -10.88
N ALA A 607 -37.68 -23.87 -10.05
CA ALA A 607 -36.81 -22.79 -10.49
C ALA A 607 -35.74 -23.27 -11.49
N GLU A 608 -35.13 -24.43 -11.23
CA GLU A 608 -34.19 -25.08 -12.15
C GLU A 608 -34.85 -25.38 -13.51
N ALA A 609 -36.05 -25.95 -13.51
CA ALA A 609 -36.79 -26.25 -14.73
C ALA A 609 -37.11 -24.97 -15.52
N THR A 610 -37.54 -23.91 -14.83
CA THR A 610 -37.86 -22.62 -15.45
C THR A 610 -36.61 -21.99 -16.08
N ALA A 611 -35.47 -21.99 -15.39
CA ALA A 611 -34.20 -21.50 -15.94
C ALA A 611 -33.83 -22.25 -17.24
N LYS A 612 -33.98 -23.58 -17.26
CA LYS A 612 -33.69 -24.39 -18.45
C LYS A 612 -34.62 -24.07 -19.62
N CYS A 613 -35.91 -23.87 -19.37
CA CYS A 613 -36.88 -23.47 -20.41
C CYS A 613 -36.52 -22.09 -20.98
N LEU A 614 -36.23 -21.10 -20.13
CA LEU A 614 -35.87 -19.75 -20.55
C LEU A 614 -34.57 -19.74 -21.38
N LEU A 615 -33.56 -20.53 -21.00
CA LEU A 615 -32.34 -20.69 -21.79
C LEU A 615 -32.61 -21.31 -23.16
N ALA A 616 -33.50 -22.30 -23.25
CA ALA A 616 -33.83 -22.93 -24.52
C ALA A 616 -34.49 -21.95 -25.51
N GLU A 617 -35.12 -20.90 -25.01
CA GLU A 617 -35.69 -19.79 -25.79
C GLU A 617 -34.71 -18.62 -26.02
N GLY A 618 -33.48 -18.70 -25.50
CA GLY A 618 -32.47 -17.64 -25.61
C GLY A 618 -32.63 -16.48 -24.62
N ASN A 619 -33.49 -16.61 -23.61
CA ASN A 619 -33.75 -15.58 -22.59
C ASN A 619 -32.74 -15.70 -21.43
N VAL A 620 -31.50 -15.24 -21.66
CA VAL A 620 -30.37 -15.43 -20.73
C VAL A 620 -30.56 -14.72 -19.38
N LEU A 621 -30.96 -13.44 -19.37
CA LEU A 621 -31.09 -12.68 -18.12
C LEU A 621 -32.19 -13.25 -17.19
N PRO A 622 -33.42 -13.51 -17.68
CA PRO A 622 -34.44 -14.17 -16.84
C PRO A 622 -34.02 -15.57 -16.39
N ALA A 623 -33.31 -16.32 -17.24
CA ALA A 623 -32.79 -17.63 -16.83
C ALA A 623 -31.78 -17.51 -15.69
N PHE A 624 -30.90 -16.51 -15.74
CA PHE A 624 -29.94 -16.24 -14.68
C PHE A 624 -30.64 -15.95 -13.34
N ASP A 625 -31.72 -15.16 -13.34
CA ASP A 625 -32.51 -14.87 -12.13
C ASP A 625 -33.08 -16.13 -11.50
N TYR A 626 -33.66 -17.02 -12.30
CA TYR A 626 -34.18 -18.30 -11.80
C TYR A 626 -33.07 -19.23 -11.28
N THR A 627 -31.89 -19.14 -11.87
CA THR A 627 -30.72 -19.85 -11.35
C THR A 627 -30.26 -19.30 -10.00
N LEU A 628 -30.31 -17.98 -9.78
CA LEU A 628 -30.04 -17.36 -8.49
C LEU A 628 -31.07 -17.78 -7.44
N LYS A 629 -32.37 -17.81 -7.79
CA LYS A 629 -33.44 -18.33 -6.92
C LYS A 629 -33.16 -19.77 -6.49
N ALA A 630 -32.84 -20.65 -7.44
CA ALA A 630 -32.46 -22.03 -7.15
C ALA A 630 -31.24 -22.08 -6.20
N SER A 631 -30.25 -21.22 -6.41
CA SER A 631 -29.09 -21.15 -5.52
C SER A 631 -29.45 -20.75 -4.09
N HIS A 632 -30.34 -19.78 -3.88
CA HIS A 632 -30.77 -19.37 -2.55
C HIS A 632 -31.62 -20.45 -1.84
N LEU A 633 -32.54 -21.09 -2.57
CA LEU A 633 -33.34 -22.20 -2.06
C LEU A 633 -32.47 -23.38 -1.61
N PHE A 634 -31.41 -23.68 -2.35
CA PHE A 634 -30.42 -24.64 -1.91
C PHE A 634 -29.73 -24.21 -0.60
N ASN A 635 -29.35 -22.93 -0.46
CA ASN A 635 -28.68 -22.46 0.75
C ASN A 635 -29.58 -22.61 1.99
N LEU A 636 -30.91 -22.48 1.84
CA LEU A 636 -31.87 -22.78 2.90
C LEU A 636 -31.89 -24.28 3.24
N LEU A 637 -31.90 -25.16 2.24
CA LEU A 637 -31.79 -26.61 2.45
C LEU A 637 -30.49 -27.00 3.19
N ASP A 638 -29.36 -26.42 2.79
CA ASP A 638 -28.06 -26.65 3.45
C ASP A 638 -28.04 -26.11 4.89
N ALA A 639 -28.65 -24.96 5.15
CA ALA A 639 -28.77 -24.42 6.51
C ALA A 639 -29.66 -25.29 7.41
N ARG A 640 -30.73 -25.91 6.87
CA ARG A 640 -31.56 -26.88 7.60
C ARG A 640 -30.84 -28.20 7.92
N GLY A 641 -29.67 -28.44 7.33
CA GLY A 641 -28.89 -29.64 7.57
C GLY A 641 -29.45 -30.91 6.92
N VAL A 642 -30.33 -30.76 5.93
CA VAL A 642 -30.97 -31.90 5.23
C VAL A 642 -30.22 -32.35 3.97
N VAL A 643 -29.13 -31.66 3.59
CA VAL A 643 -28.34 -31.96 2.40
C VAL A 643 -27.04 -32.67 2.81
N SER A 644 -26.85 -33.91 2.35
CA SER A 644 -25.59 -34.63 2.56
C SER A 644 -24.44 -34.07 1.70
N PRO A 645 -23.16 -34.33 2.06
CA PRO A 645 -22.02 -33.91 1.25
C PRO A 645 -22.07 -34.40 -0.21
N THR A 646 -22.61 -35.59 -0.45
CA THR A 646 -22.77 -36.17 -1.80
C THR A 646 -23.86 -35.45 -2.59
N GLU A 647 -25.00 -35.18 -1.96
CA GLU A 647 -26.11 -34.45 -2.60
C GLU A 647 -25.74 -33.01 -2.92
N ARG A 648 -24.93 -32.37 -2.06
CA ARG A 648 -24.42 -31.02 -2.27
C ARG A 648 -23.77 -30.84 -3.64
N GLN A 649 -22.94 -31.79 -4.06
CA GLN A 649 -22.29 -31.76 -5.38
C GLN A 649 -23.30 -31.85 -6.52
N SER A 650 -24.33 -32.69 -6.37
CA SER A 650 -25.44 -32.79 -7.33
C SER A 650 -26.22 -31.47 -7.46
N PHE A 651 -26.57 -30.83 -6.33
CA PHE A 651 -27.26 -29.54 -6.33
C PHE A 651 -26.43 -28.41 -6.96
N ILE A 652 -25.11 -28.44 -6.82
CA ILE A 652 -24.20 -27.47 -7.44
C ILE A 652 -24.18 -27.67 -8.96
N ALA A 653 -23.99 -28.91 -9.43
CA ALA A 653 -23.97 -29.24 -10.85
C ALA A 653 -25.28 -28.89 -11.58
N ARG A 654 -26.42 -29.00 -10.88
CA ARG A 654 -27.77 -28.76 -11.42
C ARG A 654 -28.11 -27.29 -11.71
N ARG A 655 -27.33 -26.33 -11.23
CA ARG A 655 -27.62 -24.89 -11.43
C ARG A 655 -27.26 -24.38 -12.82
N ASP A 656 -26.57 -25.18 -13.64
CA ASP A 656 -26.23 -24.96 -15.06
C ASP A 656 -25.80 -23.51 -15.42
N LEU A 657 -25.16 -22.80 -14.49
CA LEU A 657 -24.63 -21.45 -14.71
C LEU A 657 -23.58 -21.40 -15.82
N ALA A 658 -22.85 -22.51 -16.01
CA ALA A 658 -21.96 -22.67 -17.15
C ALA A 658 -22.69 -22.57 -18.50
N LYS A 659 -23.91 -23.11 -18.58
CA LYS A 659 -24.75 -22.97 -19.77
C LYS A 659 -25.28 -21.55 -19.91
N VAL A 660 -25.75 -20.92 -18.82
CA VAL A 660 -26.16 -19.51 -18.84
C VAL A 660 -25.02 -18.60 -19.32
N ALA A 661 -23.81 -18.80 -18.81
CA ALA A 661 -22.60 -18.08 -19.21
C ALA A 661 -22.27 -18.25 -20.71
N ARG A 662 -22.36 -19.49 -21.23
CA ARG A 662 -22.11 -19.79 -22.65
C ARG A 662 -23.12 -19.11 -23.57
N GLU A 663 -24.41 -19.19 -23.24
CA GLU A 663 -25.46 -18.55 -24.03
C GLU A 663 -25.35 -17.02 -23.98
N CYS A 664 -24.95 -16.45 -22.82
CA CYS A 664 -24.67 -15.01 -22.68
C CYS A 664 -23.60 -14.52 -23.66
N LEU A 665 -22.49 -15.26 -23.76
CA LEU A 665 -21.41 -14.98 -24.73
C LEU A 665 -21.90 -15.11 -26.17
N GLY A 666 -22.61 -16.21 -26.48
CA GLY A 666 -23.13 -16.48 -27.82
C GLY A 666 -24.13 -15.42 -28.31
N ALA A 667 -24.95 -14.88 -27.41
CA ALA A 667 -25.92 -13.83 -27.70
C ALA A 667 -25.31 -12.41 -27.74
N GLY A 668 -24.02 -12.24 -27.42
CA GLY A 668 -23.35 -10.94 -27.37
C GLY A 668 -23.85 -10.00 -26.26
N GLN A 669 -24.57 -10.56 -25.27
CA GLN A 669 -25.18 -9.84 -24.15
C GLN A 669 -24.19 -9.59 -23.01
N SER A 670 -23.03 -10.27 -23.03
CA SER A 670 -21.87 -10.03 -22.17
C SER A 670 -21.23 -8.65 -22.39
#